data_AF-A0A6A1Z8C5-F1
#
_entry.id   AF-A0A6A1Z8C5-F1
#
_cell.length_a   1.000
_cell.length_b   1.000
_cell.length_c   1.000
_cell.angle_alpha   90.00
_cell.angle_beta   90.00
_cell.angle_gamma   90.00
#
_symmetry.space_group_name_H-M   'P 1'
#
loop_
_entity.id
_entity.type
_entity.pdbx_description
1 polymer ?
#
loop_
_entity_poly.entity_id
_entity_poly.type
_entity_poly.pdbx_seq_one_letter_code
_entity_poly.pdbx_strand_id
1 'polypeptide(L)'
;MNDLKYFRNDKLDLVNKEKQRFGFRKLSSGKIASVLLGVTIFGSFALNGQVVKANTTTDGSQPTAVVDEAESTQNNEEQGVTATFNEEQSGQDTSAQNDGSGEESHEAQTRTVTPGTTSGSEAETGKTKADSTGTDSDKNGAGAAKVRALVLAQMPEADQLTAQEQPTAQKQPTAAELVKTYPKLTEKSAQKLLDYYNNLGTVTAILDLDATSYGSGWLEQVFQGQGSAFLTDAYVDKMIETQTGNMVTAAKGKIDNQIKKLTDLASQYPNNQEIKDAIAKLNAAKDSMNEDSVTNAAAMKDAIDALNKYGSKDAYKKLEDAAKHPAVVDKDGLKSAVAEADTVKGDSKYYNAKNKDDYDKALAAAQKVIDNPAATQQEVDDAKKALADAKTALNGSATDKDALQKDVDDSRFTKTNDQYYNASQDKKQAYDKALAQAEKLLNDKTASQKAVDDAVANLEKAKAELNGEPNFIGGDYTPSEPSTPSTETPAEKTTEKILMHASYLYDNKGIKIDKPTVKSYVTVVVAENPVTINGIKYYKVAGKDEYIKAGNIDGTLRVITHNSYIYNNKGKATRNKGIKRLVKKTRVVRTYGAPINIKGHMMYRIAKNRYIKARNFEGTLRRLSHNSFVYDENGKATRNKGIRRLLKKSRVVRTFDAPVKINGHMMYRVDNGYVKVKNFK
;
A
#
# COMPACT_ATOMS: atom_id res chain seq x y z
N MET A 1 -15.50 44.15 20.21
CA MET A 1 -15.46 44.77 18.87
C MET A 1 -14.25 45.70 18.84
N ASN A 2 -13.17 45.52 18.08
CA ASN A 2 -12.79 44.54 17.08
C ASN A 2 -11.28 44.34 17.20
N ASP A 3 -10.87 43.08 17.36
CA ASP A 3 -9.50 42.61 17.29
C ASP A 3 -9.15 42.36 15.82
N LEU A 4 -8.04 42.93 15.34
CA LEU A 4 -7.45 42.65 14.03
C LEU A 4 -5.93 42.57 14.23
N LYS A 5 -5.46 41.38 14.65
CA LYS A 5 -4.04 41.06 14.68
C LYS A 5 -3.62 40.43 13.35
N TYR A 6 -2.72 41.14 12.69
CA TYR A 6 -1.93 40.68 11.56
C TYR A 6 -1.06 39.49 11.96
N PHE A 7 -1.18 38.36 11.25
CA PHE A 7 -0.17 37.31 11.22
C PHE A 7 0.90 37.68 10.18
N ARG A 8 2.15 37.81 10.61
CA ARG A 8 3.32 37.64 9.74
C ARG A 8 4.04 36.37 10.13
N ASN A 9 4.34 35.60 9.09
CA ASN A 9 5.25 34.47 9.04
C ASN A 9 6.61 34.82 9.64
N ASP A 10 7.12 33.93 10.48
CA ASP A 10 8.54 33.64 10.62
C ASP A 10 8.67 32.28 11.34
N LYS A 11 9.16 31.26 10.63
CA LYS A 11 9.85 30.07 11.17
C LYS A 11 10.39 29.22 10.02
N LEU A 12 11.45 29.73 9.41
CA LEU A 12 12.48 28.93 8.76
C LEU A 12 13.56 28.63 9.81
N ASP A 13 14.25 27.51 9.65
CA ASP A 13 15.41 27.03 10.42
C ASP A 13 15.16 26.53 11.85
N LEU A 14 14.97 25.20 11.97
CA LEU A 14 15.53 24.42 13.08
C LEU A 14 15.74 22.96 12.62
N VAL A 15 16.83 22.70 11.87
CA VAL A 15 17.31 21.34 11.60
C VAL A 15 18.22 20.92 12.75
N ASN A 16 17.75 19.94 13.52
CA ASN A 16 18.47 19.26 14.59
C ASN A 16 19.81 18.71 14.12
N LYS A 17 20.88 19.11 14.81
CA LYS A 17 22.25 18.65 14.61
C LYS A 17 22.72 17.93 15.88
N GLU A 18 22.17 16.75 16.15
CA GLU A 18 22.70 15.86 17.18
C GLU A 18 23.61 14.80 16.54
N LYS A 19 24.91 15.10 16.54
CA LYS A 19 25.97 14.12 16.29
C LYS A 19 26.17 13.27 17.55
N GLN A 20 25.62 12.07 17.58
CA GLN A 20 26.04 11.05 18.55
C GLN A 20 27.44 10.54 18.16
N ARG A 21 28.41 10.80 19.03
CA ARG A 21 29.80 10.33 18.92
C ARG A 21 29.88 8.93 19.55
N PHE A 22 30.12 7.90 18.74
CA PHE A 22 30.59 6.60 19.24
C PHE A 22 32.11 6.67 19.47
N GLY A 23 32.53 6.60 20.72
CA GLY A 23 33.93 6.41 21.10
C GLY A 23 34.28 4.93 21.13
N PHE A 24 35.18 4.49 20.27
CA PHE A 24 35.78 3.17 20.34
C PHE A 24 36.79 3.11 21.49
N ARG A 25 36.53 2.31 22.52
CA ARG A 25 37.53 1.93 23.52
C ARG A 25 38.08 0.55 23.15
N LYS A 26 39.34 0.52 22.74
CA LYS A 26 40.11 -0.69 22.47
C LYS A 26 40.46 -1.33 23.82
N LEU A 27 40.00 -2.55 24.08
CA LEU A 27 40.49 -3.41 25.16
C LEU A 27 41.00 -4.71 24.53
N SER A 28 42.32 -4.91 24.59
CA SER A 28 42.95 -6.20 24.32
C SER A 28 43.24 -6.89 25.64
N SER A 29 42.67 -8.07 25.85
CA SER A 29 43.32 -9.20 26.53
C SER A 29 42.45 -10.44 26.33
N GLY A 30 43.08 -11.50 25.84
CA GLY A 30 42.40 -12.71 25.40
C GLY A 30 41.92 -13.61 26.54
N LYS A 31 40.84 -14.34 26.25
CA LYS A 31 40.62 -15.76 26.54
C LYS A 31 39.37 -16.18 25.77
N ILE A 32 39.47 -17.34 25.12
CA ILE A 32 38.53 -17.90 24.16
C ILE A 32 37.24 -18.32 24.89
N ALA A 33 36.09 -17.81 24.43
CA ALA A 33 34.78 -18.35 24.74
C ALA A 33 33.96 -18.38 23.44
N SER A 34 33.65 -19.59 22.99
CA SER A 34 32.81 -19.88 21.84
C SER A 34 31.36 -19.49 22.17
N VAL A 35 30.88 -18.41 21.55
CA VAL A 35 29.45 -18.07 21.55
C VAL A 35 28.87 -18.49 20.20
N LEU A 36 28.04 -19.53 20.27
CA LEU A 36 27.23 -20.04 19.16
C LEU A 36 26.12 -19.01 18.89
N LEU A 37 26.30 -18.17 17.86
CA LEU A 37 25.22 -17.29 17.38
C LEU A 37 24.29 -18.12 16.49
N GLY A 38 23.20 -18.61 17.07
CA GLY A 38 22.09 -19.20 16.33
C GLY A 38 21.34 -18.12 15.55
N VAL A 39 21.60 -18.05 14.24
CA VAL A 39 20.76 -17.30 13.29
C VAL A 39 19.53 -18.16 13.02
N THR A 40 18.37 -17.77 13.57
CA THR A 40 17.08 -18.38 13.23
C THR A 40 16.63 -17.87 11.87
N ILE A 41 16.99 -18.60 10.81
CA ILE A 41 16.36 -18.47 9.49
C ILE A 41 15.08 -19.29 9.53
N PHE A 42 13.92 -18.64 9.39
CA PHE A 42 12.65 -19.31 9.14
C PHE A 42 12.69 -19.98 7.76
N GLY A 43 12.98 -21.27 7.74
CA GLY A 43 12.88 -22.13 6.57
C GLY A 43 11.42 -22.40 6.25
N SER A 44 10.99 -21.91 5.09
CA SER A 44 9.71 -22.23 4.47
C SER A 44 9.70 -23.71 4.06
N PHE A 45 8.66 -24.44 4.47
CA PHE A 45 8.32 -25.75 3.92
C PHE A 45 7.96 -25.61 2.44
N ALA A 46 8.72 -26.25 1.55
CA ALA A 46 8.30 -26.56 0.19
C ALA A 46 8.60 -28.04 -0.09
N LEU A 47 7.57 -28.74 -0.56
CA LEU A 47 7.55 -30.15 -0.87
C LEU A 47 8.56 -30.57 -1.95
N ASN A 48 9.07 -31.79 -1.79
CA ASN A 48 9.51 -32.77 -2.78
C ASN A 48 9.82 -32.28 -4.22
N GLY A 49 11.10 -32.36 -4.58
CA GLY A 49 11.57 -32.36 -5.95
C GLY A 49 12.94 -33.04 -6.05
N GLN A 50 13.02 -34.08 -6.87
CA GLN A 50 14.15 -34.99 -7.07
C GLN A 50 15.50 -34.32 -7.37
N VAL A 51 16.54 -35.02 -6.92
CA VAL A 51 17.97 -34.76 -7.14
C VAL A 51 18.39 -35.14 -8.55
N VAL A 52 19.03 -34.22 -9.29
CA VAL A 52 20.04 -34.55 -10.31
C VAL A 52 21.21 -33.58 -10.19
N LYS A 53 22.42 -34.13 -10.07
CA LYS A 53 23.71 -33.42 -10.00
C LYS A 53 24.26 -33.13 -11.40
N ALA A 54 24.87 -31.95 -11.59
CA ALA A 54 26.18 -31.73 -12.27
C ALA A 54 26.50 -30.23 -12.20
N ASN A 55 27.50 -29.81 -11.44
CA ASN A 55 28.92 -29.66 -11.77
C ASN A 55 29.27 -28.25 -12.33
N THR A 56 30.29 -27.68 -11.71
CA THR A 56 30.79 -26.30 -11.78
C THR A 56 31.65 -26.05 -13.01
N THR A 57 31.55 -24.85 -13.62
CA THR A 57 32.73 -24.06 -14.03
C THR A 57 32.41 -22.55 -14.13
N THR A 58 33.28 -21.75 -13.53
CA THR A 58 33.54 -20.31 -13.74
C THR A 58 33.98 -19.99 -15.17
N ASP A 59 33.53 -18.86 -15.73
CA ASP A 59 34.39 -17.72 -16.16
C ASP A 59 33.51 -16.53 -16.62
N GLY A 60 34.04 -15.31 -16.48
CA GLY A 60 33.32 -14.06 -16.63
C GLY A 60 33.29 -13.45 -18.04
N SER A 61 33.03 -12.14 -18.02
CA SER A 61 33.00 -11.17 -19.13
C SER A 61 31.64 -10.92 -19.80
N GLN A 62 31.00 -9.84 -19.34
CA GLN A 62 30.23 -8.89 -20.18
C GLN A 62 31.24 -8.12 -21.07
N PRO A 63 30.90 -7.61 -22.28
CA PRO A 63 29.84 -6.61 -22.41
C PRO A 63 29.02 -6.52 -23.74
N THR A 64 27.85 -5.87 -23.62
CA THR A 64 27.17 -4.94 -24.56
C THR A 64 26.82 -5.36 -26.01
N ALA A 65 25.52 -5.37 -26.33
CA ALA A 65 24.85 -4.64 -27.43
C ALA A 65 23.40 -5.20 -27.61
N VAL A 66 22.35 -4.41 -27.31
CA VAL A 66 21.46 -3.70 -28.25
C VAL A 66 20.78 -4.58 -29.32
N VAL A 67 19.52 -4.91 -29.03
CA VAL A 67 18.29 -4.89 -29.87
C VAL A 67 18.38 -5.33 -31.34
N ASP A 68 17.69 -6.42 -31.68
CA ASP A 68 16.63 -6.39 -32.70
C ASP A 68 15.78 -7.68 -32.64
N GLU A 69 14.49 -7.50 -32.41
CA GLU A 69 13.45 -8.52 -32.56
C GLU A 69 12.78 -8.31 -33.92
N ALA A 70 12.73 -9.36 -34.74
CA ALA A 70 11.89 -9.43 -35.92
C ALA A 70 11.19 -10.80 -36.01
N GLU A 71 9.87 -10.72 -35.89
CA GLU A 71 8.84 -11.39 -36.70
C GLU A 71 8.84 -12.92 -36.91
N SER A 72 7.75 -13.52 -36.40
CA SER A 72 6.85 -14.46 -37.09
C SER A 72 7.42 -15.86 -37.41
N THR A 73 6.70 -16.97 -37.49
CA THR A 73 5.27 -17.28 -37.67
C THR A 73 5.06 -18.79 -37.39
N GLN A 74 3.78 -19.20 -37.41
CA GLN A 74 3.26 -20.55 -37.74
C GLN A 74 3.01 -21.59 -36.63
N ASN A 75 1.74 -21.61 -36.20
CA ASN A 75 0.75 -22.69 -36.36
C ASN A 75 1.21 -24.12 -36.64
N ASN A 76 0.68 -25.05 -35.82
CA ASN A 76 -0.05 -26.27 -36.23
C ASN A 76 -0.86 -26.71 -34.98
N GLU A 77 -2.20 -26.80 -35.04
CA GLU A 77 -2.98 -28.02 -35.36
C GLU A 77 -2.57 -29.21 -34.46
N GLU A 78 -3.44 -29.91 -33.73
CA GLU A 78 -4.88 -30.17 -33.89
C GLU A 78 -5.40 -30.99 -32.66
N GLN A 79 -6.74 -31.05 -32.50
CA GLN A 79 -7.54 -32.09 -31.81
C GLN A 79 -7.50 -32.17 -30.27
N GLY A 80 -8.60 -32.33 -29.52
CA GLY A 80 -10.03 -32.54 -29.75
C GLY A 80 -10.65 -32.76 -28.35
N VAL A 81 -11.85 -32.27 -28.00
CA VAL A 81 -13.12 -33.02 -27.80
C VAL A 81 -13.82 -32.23 -26.67
N THR A 82 -14.85 -31.37 -26.88
CA THR A 82 -16.31 -31.54 -27.09
C THR A 82 -17.12 -32.30 -26.02
N ALA A 83 -18.34 -31.78 -25.78
CA ALA A 83 -19.47 -32.21 -24.92
C ALA A 83 -19.41 -31.63 -23.48
N THR A 84 -20.20 -30.63 -23.04
CA THR A 84 -21.61 -30.20 -23.27
C THR A 84 -22.67 -31.04 -22.53
N PHE A 85 -23.66 -30.31 -22.00
CA PHE A 85 -24.99 -30.62 -21.42
C PHE A 85 -25.08 -30.51 -19.89
N ASN A 86 -25.83 -29.57 -19.27
CA ASN A 86 -27.23 -29.08 -19.31
C ASN A 86 -28.25 -29.87 -18.46
N GLU A 87 -29.21 -29.08 -17.95
CA GLU A 87 -30.48 -29.38 -17.24
C GLU A 87 -30.38 -29.48 -15.71
N GLU A 88 -30.94 -28.59 -14.89
CA GLU A 88 -32.29 -27.96 -14.77
C GLU A 88 -33.27 -28.79 -13.91
N GLN A 89 -34.10 -28.05 -13.13
CA GLN A 89 -35.25 -28.44 -12.29
C GLN A 89 -34.98 -28.84 -10.83
N SER A 90 -35.84 -28.57 -9.84
CA SER A 90 -36.97 -27.64 -9.59
C SER A 90 -37.67 -28.15 -8.30
N GLY A 91 -38.07 -27.24 -7.41
CA GLY A 91 -39.12 -27.45 -6.37
C GLY A 91 -38.69 -28.24 -5.12
N GLN A 92 -39.31 -28.11 -3.95
CA GLN A 92 -40.44 -27.32 -3.48
C GLN A 92 -40.56 -27.51 -1.95
N ASP A 93 -41.03 -26.48 -1.23
CA ASP A 93 -41.73 -26.39 0.07
C ASP A 93 -41.67 -27.49 1.16
N THR A 94 -41.52 -27.02 2.42
CA THR A 94 -42.42 -27.20 3.61
C THR A 94 -41.65 -26.72 4.87
N SER A 95 -41.99 -25.64 5.59
CA SER A 95 -43.16 -25.26 6.42
C SER A 95 -43.35 -26.03 7.74
N ALA A 96 -43.13 -25.32 8.87
CA ALA A 96 -43.78 -25.40 10.21
C ALA A 96 -42.90 -24.56 11.20
N GLN A 97 -43.21 -23.34 11.65
CA GLN A 97 -44.29 -22.83 12.52
C GLN A 97 -44.46 -23.51 13.89
N ASN A 98 -44.07 -22.79 14.96
CA ASN A 98 -44.86 -22.46 16.18
C ASN A 98 -44.03 -21.39 16.97
N ASP A 99 -44.41 -20.12 17.10
CA ASP A 99 -45.46 -19.50 17.95
C ASP A 99 -45.49 -20.08 19.39
N GLY A 100 -45.43 -19.34 20.50
CA GLY A 100 -45.44 -17.90 20.81
C GLY A 100 -45.54 -17.67 22.34
N SER A 101 -45.74 -16.40 22.75
CA SER A 101 -46.00 -15.83 24.11
C SER A 101 -44.74 -15.50 24.97
N GLY A 102 -44.44 -14.29 25.47
CA GLY A 102 -45.24 -13.08 25.81
C GLY A 102 -46.00 -13.33 27.13
N GLU A 103 -45.82 -12.66 28.27
CA GLU A 103 -45.48 -11.27 28.67
C GLU A 103 -45.27 -11.24 30.21
N GLU A 104 -44.59 -10.20 30.73
CA GLU A 104 -44.78 -9.51 32.04
C GLU A 104 -44.81 -10.30 33.37
N SER A 105 -44.19 -9.94 34.51
CA SER A 105 -43.82 -8.64 35.10
C SER A 105 -43.20 -8.82 36.51
N HIS A 106 -42.65 -7.71 37.05
CA HIS A 106 -42.49 -7.31 38.47
C HIS A 106 -41.34 -7.79 39.39
N GLU A 107 -40.51 -6.79 39.73
CA GLU A 107 -40.07 -6.33 41.08
C GLU A 107 -39.49 -7.28 42.14
N ALA A 108 -38.24 -7.02 42.55
CA ALA A 108 -37.82 -6.68 43.93
C ALA A 108 -36.27 -6.52 43.97
N GLN A 109 -35.74 -5.30 44.07
CA GLN A 109 -35.21 -4.70 45.31
C GLN A 109 -34.37 -5.62 46.22
N THR A 110 -33.08 -5.30 46.36
CA THR A 110 -32.43 -4.78 47.59
C THR A 110 -30.92 -4.63 47.34
N ARG A 111 -30.40 -3.40 47.31
CA ARG A 111 -29.81 -2.67 48.44
C ARG A 111 -28.54 -3.32 49.01
N THR A 112 -27.43 -2.93 48.39
CA THR A 112 -26.11 -2.72 49.01
C THR A 112 -26.22 -1.84 50.25
N VAL A 113 -25.67 -2.32 51.37
CA VAL A 113 -25.41 -1.56 52.60
C VAL A 113 -24.00 -1.91 53.10
N THR A 114 -23.13 -0.90 53.09
CA THR A 114 -21.86 -0.68 53.82
C THR A 114 -22.10 -0.51 55.34
N PRO A 115 -21.16 -0.16 56.25
CA PRO A 115 -19.67 -0.07 56.25
C PRO A 115 -19.00 -0.68 57.53
N GLY A 116 -17.66 -0.59 57.62
CA GLY A 116 -16.94 -0.76 58.89
C GLY A 116 -15.48 -0.28 58.80
N THR A 117 -15.26 0.99 59.09
CA THR A 117 -13.95 1.65 59.23
C THR A 117 -13.46 1.51 60.67
N THR A 118 -12.17 1.20 60.88
CA THR A 118 -11.41 1.73 62.02
C THR A 118 -9.92 1.86 61.70
N SER A 119 -9.37 2.94 62.26
CA SER A 119 -8.05 3.54 62.09
C SER A 119 -7.12 3.21 63.27
N GLY A 120 -5.80 3.39 63.07
CA GLY A 120 -4.76 3.51 64.13
C GLY A 120 -3.55 2.62 63.85
N SER A 121 -2.40 3.09 63.35
CA SER A 121 -1.39 4.04 63.87
C SER A 121 -0.11 3.30 64.32
N GLU A 122 0.99 3.61 63.61
CA GLU A 122 2.39 3.80 64.06
C GLU A 122 3.05 2.83 65.07
N ALA A 123 4.17 2.20 64.68
CA ALA A 123 5.54 2.62 65.05
C ALA A 123 6.60 1.53 64.73
N GLU A 124 7.73 1.99 64.16
CA GLU A 124 9.14 1.58 64.40
C GLU A 124 9.56 0.10 64.41
N THR A 125 10.74 -0.37 63.97
CA THR A 125 12.02 0.18 63.50
C THR A 125 12.85 -1.01 62.99
N GLY A 126 13.93 -0.76 62.22
CA GLY A 126 15.11 -1.62 62.27
C GLY A 126 15.57 -2.30 60.98
N LYS A 127 16.38 -1.57 60.20
CA LYS A 127 17.38 -2.11 59.26
C LYS A 127 18.18 -3.26 59.90
N THR A 128 18.51 -4.29 59.12
CA THR A 128 19.93 -4.66 58.92
C THR A 128 20.16 -5.17 57.50
N LYS A 129 21.23 -4.61 56.93
CA LYS A 129 21.91 -4.96 55.69
C LYS A 129 22.93 -6.05 56.04
N ALA A 130 23.12 -7.04 55.18
CA ALA A 130 24.34 -7.83 55.20
C ALA A 130 24.74 -8.21 53.76
N ASP A 131 25.84 -7.59 53.34
CA ASP A 131 26.70 -8.01 52.23
C ASP A 131 27.11 -9.48 52.39
N SER A 132 27.36 -10.15 51.26
CA SER A 132 28.34 -11.24 51.24
C SER A 132 29.21 -11.10 50.01
N THR A 133 30.35 -10.47 50.26
CA THR A 133 31.61 -10.62 49.53
C THR A 133 32.06 -12.09 49.56
N GLY A 134 32.65 -12.54 48.46
CA GLY A 134 33.28 -13.85 48.38
C GLY A 134 34.51 -13.98 49.28
N THR A 135 34.79 -15.24 49.63
CA THR A 135 36.12 -15.74 49.99
C THR A 135 36.17 -17.23 49.71
N ASP A 136 37.27 -17.63 49.08
CA ASP A 136 37.74 -18.98 48.82
C ASP A 136 38.19 -19.71 50.11
N SER A 137 38.39 -21.03 49.96
CA SER A 137 39.13 -22.00 50.81
C SER A 137 38.41 -22.77 51.95
N ASP A 138 38.32 -24.09 51.70
CA ASP A 138 38.69 -25.22 52.56
C ASP A 138 38.31 -25.20 54.05
N LYS A 139 37.29 -26.00 54.43
CA LYS A 139 37.31 -26.94 55.58
C LYS A 139 36.29 -28.09 55.40
N ASN A 140 36.79 -29.27 55.04
CA ASN A 140 36.06 -30.53 55.20
C ASN A 140 35.82 -30.80 56.70
N GLY A 141 34.60 -31.21 57.06
CA GLY A 141 34.34 -31.88 58.35
C GLY A 141 33.09 -31.46 59.13
N ALA A 142 32.50 -30.27 58.90
CA ALA A 142 31.36 -29.79 59.71
C ALA A 142 30.02 -29.66 58.95
N GLY A 143 30.01 -29.93 57.63
CA GLY A 143 28.83 -29.77 56.78
C GLY A 143 27.82 -30.92 56.89
N ALA A 144 28.27 -32.17 57.08
CA ALA A 144 27.42 -33.36 56.96
C ALA A 144 26.27 -33.42 57.98
N ALA A 145 26.49 -32.99 59.23
CA ALA A 145 25.44 -32.96 60.25
C ALA A 145 24.38 -31.87 60.00
N LYS A 146 24.78 -30.71 59.44
CA LYS A 146 23.84 -29.64 59.05
C LYS A 146 23.07 -29.99 57.79
N VAL A 147 23.67 -30.73 56.86
CA VAL A 147 23.02 -31.20 55.63
C VAL A 147 22.00 -32.30 55.91
N ARG A 148 22.26 -33.20 56.88
CA ARG A 148 21.26 -34.17 57.36
C ARG A 148 20.00 -33.49 57.90
N ALA A 149 20.16 -32.39 58.64
CA ALA A 149 19.04 -31.58 59.14
C ALA A 149 18.33 -30.76 58.04
N LEU A 150 19.06 -30.29 57.02
CA LEU A 150 18.48 -29.54 55.91
C LEU A 150 17.65 -30.42 54.96
N VAL A 151 18.08 -31.66 54.74
CA VAL A 151 17.40 -32.63 53.86
C VAL A 151 16.14 -33.20 54.54
N LEU A 152 16.17 -33.47 55.84
CA LEU A 152 14.99 -33.86 56.63
C LEU A 152 13.93 -32.74 56.70
N ALA A 153 14.33 -31.47 56.59
CA ALA A 153 13.41 -30.32 56.59
C ALA A 153 12.79 -29.99 55.22
N GLN A 154 13.21 -30.67 54.14
CA GLN A 154 12.77 -30.40 52.75
C GLN A 154 11.96 -31.54 52.11
N MET A 155 11.67 -32.61 52.84
CA MET A 155 10.77 -33.68 52.38
C MET A 155 9.30 -33.25 52.60
N PRO A 156 8.39 -33.50 51.64
CA PRO A 156 6.97 -33.25 51.86
C PRO A 156 6.45 -34.20 52.95
N GLU A 157 5.66 -33.67 53.89
CA GLU A 157 4.91 -34.45 54.87
C GLU A 157 4.05 -35.50 54.14
N ALA A 158 4.48 -36.76 54.14
CA ALA A 158 3.68 -37.88 53.67
C ALA A 158 3.55 -38.89 54.81
N ASP A 159 2.33 -38.95 55.33
CA ASP A 159 1.71 -39.94 56.23
C ASP A 159 2.56 -40.60 57.32
N GLN A 160 2.14 -40.32 58.56
CA GLN A 160 2.50 -41.05 59.77
C GLN A 160 2.04 -42.51 59.66
N LEU A 161 2.91 -43.40 59.19
CA LEU A 161 2.86 -44.83 59.49
C LEU A 161 3.87 -45.12 60.60
N THR A 162 3.32 -45.21 61.81
CA THR A 162 3.82 -45.90 63.01
C THR A 162 5.33 -45.88 63.26
N ALA A 163 5.71 -45.11 64.28
CA ALA A 163 6.98 -45.21 64.97
C ALA A 163 7.26 -46.67 65.39
N GLN A 164 8.10 -47.35 64.60
CA GLN A 164 8.94 -48.43 65.12
C GLN A 164 10.37 -47.88 65.26
N GLU A 165 10.93 -48.15 66.43
CA GLU A 165 12.18 -47.65 66.97
C GLU A 165 13.34 -47.68 65.96
N GLN A 166 13.91 -46.51 65.66
CA GLN A 166 15.19 -46.39 64.96
C GLN A 166 16.34 -46.66 65.94
N PRO A 167 17.34 -47.51 65.59
CA PRO A 167 18.41 -47.90 66.49
C PRO A 167 19.37 -46.74 66.77
N THR A 168 19.94 -46.73 67.97
CA THR A 168 20.98 -45.80 68.42
C THR A 168 22.16 -45.78 67.45
N ALA A 169 22.37 -44.66 66.75
CA ALA A 169 23.50 -44.47 65.85
C ALA A 169 24.82 -44.56 66.63
N GLN A 170 25.57 -45.65 66.44
CA GLN A 170 26.96 -45.76 66.89
C GLN A 170 27.78 -44.62 66.27
N LYS A 171 28.66 -44.02 67.07
CA LYS A 171 29.51 -42.90 66.65
C LYS A 171 30.43 -43.34 65.51
N GLN A 172 30.29 -42.74 64.33
CA GLN A 172 31.19 -43.01 63.20
C GLN A 172 32.65 -42.70 63.58
N PRO A 173 33.63 -43.53 63.15
CA PRO A 173 35.04 -43.28 63.42
C PRO A 173 35.57 -42.08 62.62
N THR A 174 36.54 -41.38 63.17
CA THR A 174 37.32 -40.35 62.47
C THR A 174 38.32 -41.00 61.51
N ALA A 175 38.80 -40.24 60.52
CA ALA A 175 39.84 -40.72 59.59
C ALA A 175 41.08 -41.24 60.33
N ALA A 176 41.51 -40.54 61.39
CA ALA A 176 42.62 -40.97 62.24
C ALA A 176 42.35 -42.31 62.98
N GLU A 177 41.12 -42.52 63.46
CA GLU A 177 40.71 -43.80 64.09
C GLU A 177 40.66 -44.95 63.08
N LEU A 178 40.27 -44.66 61.83
CA LEU A 178 40.30 -45.64 60.75
C LEU A 178 41.73 -46.03 60.36
N VAL A 179 42.66 -45.08 60.26
CA VAL A 179 44.08 -45.37 59.97
C VAL A 179 44.70 -46.21 61.09
N LYS A 180 44.32 -45.98 62.35
CA LYS A 180 44.77 -46.81 63.48
C LYS A 180 44.29 -48.27 63.37
N THR A 181 43.08 -48.47 62.85
CA THR A 181 42.47 -49.79 62.66
C THR A 181 43.00 -50.47 61.39
N TYR A 182 43.26 -49.69 60.35
CA TYR A 182 43.73 -50.13 59.03
C TYR A 182 45.02 -49.39 58.66
N PRO A 183 46.20 -49.86 59.12
CA PRO A 183 47.46 -49.12 59.01
C PRO A 183 48.01 -48.99 57.58
N LYS A 184 47.43 -49.71 56.60
CA LYS A 184 47.76 -49.58 55.16
C LYS A 184 46.95 -48.49 54.46
N LEU A 185 46.09 -47.79 55.18
CA LEU A 185 45.34 -46.65 54.69
C LEU A 185 46.05 -45.34 55.04
N THR A 186 46.03 -44.39 54.11
CA THR A 186 46.34 -43.00 54.43
C THR A 186 45.13 -42.29 55.01
N GLU A 187 45.38 -41.25 55.80
CA GLU A 187 44.31 -40.40 56.36
C GLU A 187 43.43 -39.79 55.26
N LYS A 188 44.02 -39.50 54.09
CA LYS A 188 43.30 -39.04 52.89
C LYS A 188 42.30 -40.07 52.38
N SER A 189 42.71 -41.33 52.22
CA SER A 189 41.81 -42.41 51.77
C SER A 189 40.76 -42.76 52.83
N ALA A 190 41.11 -42.66 54.11
CA ALA A 190 40.17 -42.87 55.22
C ALA A 190 39.09 -41.79 55.21
N GLN A 191 39.49 -40.53 54.98
CA GLN A 191 38.54 -39.43 54.84
C GLN A 191 37.68 -39.60 53.59
N LYS A 192 38.25 -40.02 52.46
CA LYS A 192 37.51 -40.30 51.22
C LYS A 192 36.42 -41.38 51.41
N LEU A 193 36.73 -42.42 52.19
CA LEU A 193 35.76 -43.46 52.60
C LEU A 193 34.61 -42.90 53.42
N LEU A 194 34.91 -42.07 54.42
CA LEU A 194 33.91 -41.42 55.27
C LEU A 194 33.02 -40.47 54.47
N ASP A 195 33.63 -39.66 53.60
CA ASP A 195 32.93 -38.72 52.74
C ASP A 195 32.00 -39.46 51.76
N TYR A 196 32.51 -40.53 51.14
CA TYR A 196 31.71 -41.39 50.27
C TYR A 196 30.50 -41.97 51.02
N TYR A 197 30.71 -42.57 52.20
CA TYR A 197 29.62 -43.15 52.99
C TYR A 197 28.56 -42.12 53.42
N ASN A 198 29.01 -40.95 53.87
CA ASN A 198 28.11 -39.88 54.30
C ASN A 198 27.28 -39.32 53.14
N ASN A 199 27.88 -39.25 51.95
CA ASN A 199 27.19 -38.82 50.74
C ASN A 199 26.30 -39.94 50.17
N LEU A 200 26.70 -41.20 50.32
CA LEU A 200 25.99 -42.38 49.78
C LEU A 200 24.54 -42.43 50.23
N GLY A 201 24.29 -42.33 51.55
CA GLY A 201 22.92 -42.38 52.09
C GLY A 201 22.04 -41.23 51.60
N THR A 202 22.63 -40.04 51.44
CA THR A 202 21.91 -38.87 50.92
C THR A 202 21.58 -39.07 49.44
N VAL A 203 22.58 -39.44 48.64
CA VAL A 203 22.46 -39.58 47.19
C VAL A 203 21.52 -40.72 46.79
N THR A 204 21.64 -41.87 47.44
CA THR A 204 20.82 -43.05 47.12
C THR A 204 19.36 -42.84 47.49
N ALA A 205 19.07 -42.22 48.63
CA ALA A 205 17.70 -41.81 49.00
C ALA A 205 17.10 -40.87 47.97
N ILE A 206 17.89 -39.93 47.45
CA ILE A 206 17.39 -38.97 46.46
C ILE A 206 17.18 -39.62 45.08
N LEU A 207 18.01 -40.59 44.70
CA LEU A 207 17.88 -41.33 43.43
C LEU A 207 16.90 -42.52 43.50
N ASP A 208 16.24 -42.71 44.65
CA ASP A 208 15.38 -43.87 44.91
C ASP A 208 16.14 -45.19 44.65
N LEU A 209 17.39 -45.24 45.11
CA LEU A 209 18.30 -46.37 44.98
C LEU A 209 18.55 -46.99 46.36
N ASP A 210 18.80 -48.30 46.39
CA ASP A 210 19.14 -48.99 47.64
C ASP A 210 20.63 -48.79 47.96
N ALA A 211 20.93 -48.06 49.05
CA ALA A 211 22.29 -47.77 49.49
C ALA A 211 23.16 -49.02 49.70
N THR A 212 22.55 -50.15 50.06
CA THR A 212 23.27 -51.40 50.30
C THR A 212 23.85 -51.97 49.01
N SER A 213 23.18 -51.74 47.88
CA SER A 213 23.64 -52.14 46.54
C SER A 213 24.92 -51.40 46.10
N TYR A 214 25.24 -50.29 46.78
CA TYR A 214 26.41 -49.45 46.51
C TYR A 214 27.42 -49.46 47.66
N GLY A 215 27.32 -50.44 48.54
CA GLY A 215 28.35 -50.73 49.54
C GLY A 215 28.13 -50.11 50.92
N SER A 216 26.95 -49.54 51.24
CA SER A 216 26.69 -49.01 52.59
C SER A 216 26.88 -50.07 53.68
N GLY A 217 26.37 -51.29 53.48
CA GLY A 217 26.51 -52.38 54.44
C GLY A 217 27.95 -52.86 54.62
N TRP A 218 28.75 -52.87 53.55
CA TRP A 218 30.18 -53.17 53.64
C TRP A 218 30.95 -52.06 54.39
N LEU A 219 30.61 -50.79 54.14
CA LEU A 219 31.20 -49.64 54.81
C LEU A 219 30.90 -49.63 56.31
N GLU A 220 29.66 -49.97 56.69
CA GLU A 220 29.28 -50.13 58.09
C GLU A 220 30.15 -51.17 58.81
N GLN A 221 30.42 -52.31 58.18
CA GLN A 221 31.32 -53.34 58.73
C GLN A 221 32.77 -52.83 58.85
N VAL A 222 33.27 -52.10 57.84
CA VAL A 222 34.60 -51.48 57.89
C VAL A 222 34.70 -50.49 59.06
N PHE A 223 33.67 -49.66 59.26
CA PHE A 223 33.64 -48.66 60.34
C PHE A 223 33.44 -49.24 61.73
N GLN A 224 32.88 -50.45 61.84
CA GLN A 224 32.83 -51.23 63.08
C GLN A 224 34.12 -52.00 63.37
N GLY A 225 35.17 -51.84 62.55
CA GLY A 225 36.44 -52.54 62.71
C GLY A 225 36.41 -54.02 62.30
N GLN A 226 35.34 -54.44 61.60
CA GLN A 226 35.15 -55.81 61.11
C GLN A 226 35.69 -55.99 59.68
N GLY A 227 36.30 -54.95 59.10
CA GLY A 227 36.92 -54.99 57.79
C GLY A 227 38.25 -55.75 57.77
N SER A 228 38.77 -56.01 56.58
CA SER A 228 40.09 -56.65 56.41
C SER A 228 41.21 -55.74 56.91
N ALA A 229 42.12 -56.27 57.73
CA ALA A 229 43.35 -55.59 58.16
C ALA A 229 44.26 -55.16 56.98
N PHE A 230 43.99 -55.66 55.77
CA PHE A 230 44.72 -55.35 54.55
C PHE A 230 44.04 -54.28 53.67
N LEU A 231 43.06 -53.54 54.19
CA LEU A 231 42.44 -52.42 53.46
C LEU A 231 43.54 -51.41 53.03
N THR A 232 43.68 -51.17 51.73
CA THR A 232 44.70 -50.27 51.15
C THR A 232 44.06 -49.09 50.43
N ASP A 233 44.82 -48.02 50.23
CA ASP A 233 44.43 -46.86 49.42
C ASP A 233 43.91 -47.25 48.03
N ALA A 234 44.66 -48.10 47.32
CA ALA A 234 44.28 -48.56 45.97
C ALA A 234 42.96 -49.35 45.96
N TYR A 235 42.67 -50.11 47.02
CA TYR A 235 41.41 -50.82 47.15
C TYR A 235 40.25 -49.85 47.40
N VAL A 236 40.46 -48.85 48.26
CA VAL A 236 39.47 -47.80 48.54
C VAL A 236 39.14 -47.02 47.28
N ASP A 237 40.14 -46.57 46.55
CA ASP A 237 39.94 -45.81 45.31
C ASP A 237 39.15 -46.63 44.29
N LYS A 238 39.56 -47.89 44.06
CA LYS A 238 38.87 -48.78 43.13
C LYS A 238 37.44 -49.09 43.56
N MET A 239 37.19 -49.28 44.86
CA MET A 239 35.84 -49.50 45.38
C MET A 239 34.95 -48.29 45.17
N ILE A 240 35.41 -47.10 45.56
CA ILE A 240 34.63 -45.86 45.42
C ILE A 240 34.35 -45.57 43.94
N GLU A 241 35.35 -45.72 43.07
CA GLU A 241 35.21 -45.57 41.61
C GLU A 241 34.16 -46.56 41.06
N THR A 242 34.29 -47.85 41.39
CA THR A 242 33.36 -48.89 40.92
C THR A 242 31.93 -48.61 41.39
N GLN A 243 31.73 -48.31 42.68
CA GLN A 243 30.38 -48.12 43.22
C GLN A 243 29.75 -46.81 42.73
N THR A 244 30.54 -45.75 42.58
CA THR A 244 30.07 -44.48 41.99
C THR A 244 29.69 -44.69 40.52
N GLY A 245 30.51 -45.38 39.73
CA GLY A 245 30.20 -45.73 38.34
C GLY A 245 28.94 -46.58 38.20
N ASN A 246 28.74 -47.56 39.09
CA ASN A 246 27.52 -48.36 39.14
C ASN A 246 26.28 -47.50 39.45
N MET A 247 26.41 -46.54 40.36
CA MET A 247 25.33 -45.64 40.75
C MET A 247 24.95 -44.67 39.63
N VAL A 248 25.95 -44.07 38.95
CA VAL A 248 25.76 -43.27 37.72
C VAL A 248 25.01 -44.11 36.67
N THR A 249 25.45 -45.34 36.44
CA THR A 249 24.86 -46.24 35.43
C THR A 249 23.40 -46.57 35.75
N ALA A 250 23.09 -46.91 37.00
CA ALA A 250 21.73 -47.22 37.43
C ALA A 250 20.79 -46.01 37.29
N ALA A 251 21.26 -44.82 37.67
CA ALA A 251 20.47 -43.59 37.55
C ALA A 251 20.21 -43.21 36.08
N LYS A 252 21.24 -43.29 35.23
CA LYS A 252 21.07 -43.08 33.78
C LYS A 252 20.09 -44.09 33.17
N GLY A 253 20.15 -45.35 33.61
CA GLY A 253 19.19 -46.39 33.20
C GLY A 253 17.73 -46.06 33.57
N LYS A 254 17.49 -45.52 34.77
CA LYS A 254 16.15 -45.04 35.16
C LYS A 254 15.67 -43.88 34.26
N ILE A 255 16.55 -42.90 33.99
CA ILE A 255 16.25 -41.77 33.10
C ILE A 255 15.92 -42.26 31.69
N ASP A 256 16.73 -43.17 31.14
CA ASP A 256 16.53 -43.73 29.79
C ASP A 256 15.18 -44.44 29.66
N ASN A 257 14.80 -45.24 30.67
CA ASN A 257 13.50 -45.90 30.68
C ASN A 257 12.33 -44.91 30.67
N GLN A 258 12.46 -43.77 31.38
CA GLN A 258 11.42 -42.75 31.35
C GLN A 258 11.40 -41.99 30.02
N ILE A 259 12.56 -41.58 29.51
CA ILE A 259 12.66 -40.92 28.21
C ILE A 259 12.01 -41.78 27.14
N LYS A 260 12.21 -43.11 27.18
CA LYS A 260 11.53 -44.05 26.28
C LYS A 260 10.00 -43.96 26.40
N LYS A 261 9.44 -44.02 27.60
CA LYS A 261 7.99 -43.89 27.82
C LYS A 261 7.43 -42.55 27.33
N LEU A 262 8.15 -41.45 27.57
CA LEU A 262 7.76 -40.11 27.10
C LEU A 262 7.90 -39.99 25.58
N THR A 263 8.86 -40.66 24.96
CA THR A 263 9.02 -40.73 23.50
C THR A 263 7.86 -41.52 22.87
N ASP A 264 7.47 -42.63 23.49
CA ASP A 264 6.29 -43.42 23.10
C ASP A 264 5.00 -42.57 23.24
N LEU A 265 4.89 -41.73 24.27
CA LEU A 265 3.78 -40.79 24.46
C LEU A 265 3.82 -39.64 23.45
N ALA A 266 5.00 -39.07 23.18
CA ALA A 266 5.19 -38.02 22.17
C ALA A 266 4.81 -38.51 20.77
N SER A 267 5.00 -39.80 20.48
CA SER A 267 4.58 -40.39 19.21
C SER A 267 3.05 -40.43 19.05
N GLN A 268 2.32 -40.57 20.16
CA GLN A 268 0.85 -40.51 20.18
C GLN A 268 0.33 -39.07 20.12
N TYR A 269 1.08 -38.12 20.68
CA TYR A 269 0.73 -36.69 20.73
C TYR A 269 1.86 -35.82 20.15
N PRO A 270 2.14 -35.89 18.83
CA PRO A 270 3.34 -35.32 18.21
C PRO A 270 3.46 -33.79 18.32
N ASN A 271 2.36 -33.09 18.59
CA ASN A 271 2.33 -31.64 18.73
C ASN A 271 2.41 -31.17 20.19
N ASN A 272 2.41 -32.06 21.19
CA ASN A 272 2.44 -31.66 22.59
C ASN A 272 3.86 -31.20 23.01
N GLN A 273 4.01 -29.88 23.23
CA GLN A 273 5.29 -29.27 23.58
C GLN A 273 5.75 -29.62 25.01
N GLU A 274 4.84 -29.80 25.96
CA GLU A 274 5.20 -30.15 27.34
C GLU A 274 5.90 -31.51 27.42
N ILE A 275 5.47 -32.49 26.62
CA ILE A 275 6.13 -33.79 26.52
C ILE A 275 7.54 -33.64 25.92
N LYS A 276 7.71 -32.81 24.88
CA LYS A 276 9.02 -32.55 24.26
C LYS A 276 9.99 -31.88 25.24
N ASP A 277 9.50 -30.88 25.98
CA ASP A 277 10.28 -30.18 27.01
C ASP A 277 10.68 -31.11 28.16
N ALA A 278 9.79 -32.02 28.57
CA ALA A 278 10.09 -33.03 29.57
C ALA A 278 11.22 -33.96 29.10
N ILE A 279 11.17 -34.44 27.86
CA ILE A 279 12.24 -35.26 27.25
C ILE A 279 13.57 -34.49 27.22
N ALA A 280 13.56 -33.22 26.79
CA ALA A 280 14.77 -32.41 26.72
C ALA A 280 15.41 -32.20 28.11
N LYS A 281 14.60 -31.90 29.13
CA LYS A 281 15.06 -31.73 30.52
C LYS A 281 15.63 -33.02 31.11
N LEU A 282 15.02 -34.17 30.82
CA LEU A 282 15.55 -35.46 31.26
C LEU A 282 16.85 -35.85 30.54
N ASN A 283 17.01 -35.53 29.26
CA ASN A 283 18.29 -35.71 28.56
C ASN A 283 19.39 -34.82 29.16
N ALA A 284 19.10 -33.54 29.42
CA ALA A 284 20.05 -32.64 30.07
C ALA A 284 20.45 -33.14 31.47
N ALA A 285 19.49 -33.66 32.24
CA ALA A 285 19.75 -34.32 33.53
C ALA A 285 20.62 -35.57 33.39
N LYS A 286 20.41 -36.39 32.35
CA LYS A 286 21.23 -37.57 32.06
C LYS A 286 22.68 -37.17 31.74
N ASP A 287 22.87 -36.15 30.92
CA ASP A 287 24.19 -35.71 30.45
C ASP A 287 25.02 -35.07 31.57
N SER A 288 24.37 -34.44 32.56
CA SER A 288 25.04 -33.85 33.72
C SER A 288 25.48 -34.88 34.78
N MET A 289 25.03 -36.14 34.71
CA MET A 289 25.42 -37.18 35.65
C MET A 289 26.81 -37.78 35.33
N ASN A 290 27.74 -37.64 36.27
CA ASN A 290 29.09 -38.17 36.24
C ASN A 290 29.56 -38.52 37.67
N GLU A 291 30.76 -39.08 37.80
CA GLU A 291 31.27 -39.56 39.09
C GLU A 291 31.42 -38.43 40.13
N ASP A 292 31.83 -37.24 39.69
CA ASP A 292 32.00 -36.07 40.54
C ASP A 292 30.65 -35.51 41.01
N SER A 293 29.62 -35.52 40.16
CA SER A 293 28.28 -35.08 40.55
C SER A 293 27.62 -36.10 41.48
N VAL A 294 27.86 -37.39 41.29
CA VAL A 294 27.26 -38.45 42.11
C VAL A 294 27.85 -38.53 43.53
N THR A 295 29.07 -38.05 43.73
CA THR A 295 29.68 -37.94 45.07
C THR A 295 29.35 -36.63 45.79
N ASN A 296 28.58 -35.72 45.17
CA ASN A 296 28.16 -34.45 45.74
C ASN A 296 26.63 -34.24 45.60
N ALA A 297 25.91 -34.35 46.72
CA ALA A 297 24.46 -34.23 46.74
C ALA A 297 23.92 -32.90 46.15
N ALA A 298 24.66 -31.79 46.29
CA ALA A 298 24.25 -30.50 45.74
C ALA A 298 24.39 -30.46 44.22
N ALA A 299 25.42 -31.12 43.66
CA ALA A 299 25.69 -31.14 42.23
C ALA A 299 24.66 -31.96 41.43
N MET A 300 23.96 -32.90 42.06
CA MET A 300 22.88 -33.67 41.41
C MET A 300 21.49 -33.07 41.55
N LYS A 301 21.32 -31.99 42.33
CA LYS A 301 20.00 -31.43 42.66
C LYS A 301 19.11 -31.22 41.44
N ASP A 302 19.66 -30.67 40.35
CA ASP A 302 18.89 -30.37 39.14
C ASP A 302 18.44 -31.64 38.40
N ALA A 303 19.28 -32.68 38.36
CA ALA A 303 18.93 -33.96 37.75
C ALA A 303 17.79 -34.65 38.51
N ILE A 304 17.81 -34.52 39.83
CA ILE A 304 16.79 -35.04 40.74
C ILE A 304 15.49 -34.25 40.59
N ASP A 305 15.54 -32.92 40.57
CA ASP A 305 14.35 -32.09 40.40
C ASP A 305 13.68 -32.38 39.04
N ALA A 306 14.48 -32.63 37.99
CA ALA A 306 13.98 -33.10 36.71
C ALA A 306 13.34 -34.50 36.81
N LEU A 307 13.93 -35.43 37.56
CA LEU A 307 13.38 -36.77 37.77
C LEU A 307 12.08 -36.75 38.60
N ASN A 308 12.01 -35.92 39.64
CA ASN A 308 10.80 -35.78 40.45
C ASN A 308 9.66 -35.15 39.63
N LYS A 309 9.99 -34.13 38.83
CA LYS A 309 9.02 -33.38 38.05
C LYS A 309 8.57 -34.08 36.75
N TYR A 310 9.44 -34.86 36.10
CA TYR A 310 9.17 -35.49 34.80
C TYR A 310 9.48 -37.00 34.75
N GLY A 311 10.30 -37.48 35.69
CA GLY A 311 10.81 -38.85 35.78
C GLY A 311 9.91 -39.84 36.52
N SER A 312 9.02 -39.37 37.40
CA SER A 312 8.17 -40.23 38.24
C SER A 312 6.97 -40.81 37.47
N LYS A 313 6.39 -41.89 38.01
CA LYS A 313 5.17 -42.50 37.46
C LYS A 313 3.99 -41.53 37.51
N ASP A 314 3.88 -40.74 38.58
CA ASP A 314 2.82 -39.75 38.75
C ASP A 314 3.01 -38.55 37.85
N ALA A 315 4.25 -38.09 37.64
CA ALA A 315 4.58 -37.06 36.66
C ALA A 315 4.20 -37.50 35.24
N TYR A 316 4.55 -38.73 34.87
CA TYR A 316 4.14 -39.31 33.59
C TYR A 316 2.62 -39.32 33.45
N LYS A 317 1.90 -39.79 34.46
CA LYS A 317 0.44 -39.88 34.42
C LYS A 317 -0.21 -38.51 34.31
N LYS A 318 0.30 -37.49 35.02
CA LYS A 318 -0.16 -36.09 34.88
C LYS A 318 0.04 -35.56 33.45
N LEU A 319 1.20 -35.83 32.85
CA LEU A 319 1.48 -35.45 31.46
C LEU A 319 0.59 -36.22 30.46
N GLU A 320 0.36 -37.51 30.71
CA GLU A 320 -0.52 -38.35 29.91
C GLU A 320 -1.98 -37.89 29.97
N ASP A 321 -2.49 -37.58 31.17
CA ASP A 321 -3.85 -37.10 31.38
C ASP A 321 -4.04 -35.71 30.77
N ALA A 322 -3.06 -34.80 30.91
CA ALA A 322 -3.06 -33.49 30.25
C ALA A 322 -3.00 -33.61 28.72
N ALA A 323 -2.29 -34.61 28.19
CA ALA A 323 -2.24 -34.87 26.75
C ALA A 323 -3.53 -35.47 26.20
N LYS A 324 -4.21 -36.33 26.96
CA LYS A 324 -5.52 -36.91 26.61
C LYS A 324 -6.66 -35.90 26.70
N HIS A 325 -6.54 -34.94 27.61
CA HIS A 325 -7.53 -33.90 27.85
C HIS A 325 -6.86 -32.53 27.72
N PRO A 326 -6.46 -32.14 26.50
CA PRO A 326 -5.86 -30.83 26.29
C PRO A 326 -6.86 -29.78 26.77
N ALA A 327 -6.37 -28.80 27.54
CA ALA A 327 -7.17 -27.63 27.87
C ALA A 327 -7.77 -27.06 26.57
N VAL A 328 -9.05 -26.67 26.61
CA VAL A 328 -9.72 -26.07 25.44
C VAL A 328 -8.85 -24.93 24.94
N VAL A 329 -8.33 -25.08 23.73
CA VAL A 329 -7.39 -24.13 23.12
C VAL A 329 -8.15 -22.83 22.88
N ASP A 330 -7.69 -21.75 23.49
CA ASP A 330 -8.30 -20.43 23.34
C ASP A 330 -7.87 -19.82 22.01
N LYS A 331 -8.84 -19.73 21.09
CA LYS A 331 -8.67 -19.17 19.74
C LYS A 331 -9.28 -17.77 19.59
N ASP A 332 -9.90 -17.22 20.63
CA ASP A 332 -10.73 -16.03 20.50
C ASP A 332 -9.90 -14.79 20.20
N GLY A 333 -8.70 -14.71 20.77
CA GLY A 333 -7.72 -13.67 20.41
C GLY A 333 -7.26 -13.73 18.95
N LEU A 334 -7.11 -14.92 18.36
CA LEU A 334 -6.71 -15.09 16.97
C LEU A 334 -7.87 -14.81 16.00
N LYS A 335 -9.07 -15.30 16.32
CA LYS A 335 -10.31 -14.98 15.57
C LYS A 335 -10.56 -13.47 15.52
N SER A 336 -10.36 -12.78 16.65
CA SER A 336 -10.50 -11.32 16.72
C SER A 336 -9.50 -10.62 15.79
N ALA A 337 -8.23 -11.05 15.79
CA ALA A 337 -7.21 -10.49 14.90
C ALA A 337 -7.49 -10.75 13.41
N VAL A 338 -8.02 -11.92 13.06
CA VAL A 338 -8.45 -12.25 11.69
C VAL A 338 -9.67 -11.42 11.26
N ALA A 339 -10.62 -11.17 12.17
CA ALA A 339 -11.78 -10.33 11.90
C ALA A 339 -11.42 -8.87 11.57
N GLU A 340 -10.26 -8.38 12.02
CA GLU A 340 -9.76 -7.04 11.65
C GLU A 340 -9.23 -6.96 10.20
N ALA A 341 -9.11 -8.07 9.48
CA ALA A 341 -8.47 -8.12 8.17
C ALA A 341 -9.08 -7.16 7.15
N ASP A 342 -10.41 -7.08 7.08
CA ASP A 342 -11.09 -6.17 6.14
C ASP A 342 -10.76 -4.70 6.44
N THR A 343 -10.62 -4.35 7.71
CA THR A 343 -10.23 -3.00 8.14
C THR A 343 -8.79 -2.71 7.74
N VAL A 344 -7.88 -3.67 7.96
CA VAL A 344 -6.47 -3.53 7.57
C VAL A 344 -6.32 -3.44 6.05
N LYS A 345 -7.05 -4.27 5.29
CA LYS A 345 -6.98 -4.28 3.83
C LYS A 345 -7.56 -3.00 3.20
N GLY A 346 -8.47 -2.32 3.91
CA GLY A 346 -8.97 -0.99 3.56
C GLY A 346 -8.04 0.17 3.90
N ASP A 347 -6.94 -0.05 4.63
CA ASP A 347 -5.98 1.00 5.00
C ASP A 347 -4.89 1.19 3.94
N SER A 348 -4.48 2.44 3.71
CA SER A 348 -3.40 2.80 2.78
C SER A 348 -2.07 2.12 3.09
N LYS A 349 -1.78 1.82 4.36
CA LYS A 349 -0.61 1.05 4.76
C LYS A 349 -0.60 -0.34 4.14
N TYR A 350 -1.77 -0.91 3.85
CA TYR A 350 -1.89 -2.21 3.20
C TYR A 350 -1.93 -2.10 1.67
N TYR A 351 -2.91 -1.40 1.10
CA TYR A 351 -3.12 -1.48 -0.36
C TYR A 351 -2.02 -0.76 -1.16
N ASN A 352 -1.24 0.13 -0.54
CA ASN A 352 -0.02 0.71 -1.11
C ASN A 352 1.28 0.03 -0.63
N ALA A 353 1.21 -1.03 0.19
CA ALA A 353 2.40 -1.74 0.64
C ALA A 353 2.99 -2.63 -0.45
N LYS A 354 4.33 -2.71 -0.48
CA LYS A 354 5.05 -3.69 -1.30
C LYS A 354 5.03 -5.09 -0.66
N ASN A 355 4.94 -5.16 0.67
CA ASN A 355 4.95 -6.39 1.45
C ASN A 355 3.55 -6.85 1.90
N LYS A 356 2.48 -6.43 1.20
CA LYS A 356 1.11 -6.86 1.51
C LYS A 356 0.92 -8.39 1.45
N ASP A 357 1.67 -9.05 0.57
CA ASP A 357 1.61 -10.50 0.38
C ASP A 357 2.08 -11.26 1.63
N ASP A 358 2.95 -10.66 2.45
CA ASP A 358 3.41 -11.26 3.71
C ASP A 358 2.30 -11.23 4.76
N TYR A 359 1.50 -10.16 4.80
CA TYR A 359 0.30 -10.08 5.63
C TYR A 359 -0.77 -11.08 5.16
N ASP A 360 -1.02 -11.20 3.86
CA ASP A 360 -1.97 -12.18 3.32
C ASP A 360 -1.57 -13.62 3.64
N LYS A 361 -0.27 -13.96 3.55
CA LYS A 361 0.25 -15.27 3.97
C LYS A 361 0.05 -15.51 5.46
N ALA A 362 0.33 -14.52 6.31
CA ALA A 362 0.13 -14.64 7.75
C ALA A 362 -1.36 -14.81 8.10
N LEU A 363 -2.26 -14.10 7.40
CA LEU A 363 -3.71 -14.23 7.53
C LEU A 363 -4.18 -15.65 7.16
N ALA A 364 -3.71 -16.18 6.03
CA ALA A 364 -4.04 -17.54 5.60
C ALA A 364 -3.51 -18.59 6.58
N ALA A 365 -2.32 -18.39 7.16
CA ALA A 365 -1.77 -19.27 8.19
C ALA A 365 -2.61 -19.21 9.49
N ALA A 366 -3.02 -18.01 9.91
CA ALA A 366 -3.91 -17.82 11.05
C ALA A 366 -5.25 -18.54 10.87
N GLN A 367 -5.87 -18.43 9.69
CA GLN A 367 -7.13 -19.13 9.40
C GLN A 367 -6.96 -20.66 9.48
N LYS A 368 -5.86 -21.21 8.94
CA LYS A 368 -5.56 -22.65 9.06
C LYS A 368 -5.44 -23.12 10.51
N VAL A 369 -4.86 -22.30 11.39
CA VAL A 369 -4.75 -22.62 12.82
C VAL A 369 -6.12 -22.55 13.51
N ILE A 370 -6.96 -21.57 13.15
CA ILE A 370 -8.34 -21.49 13.64
C ILE A 370 -9.13 -22.75 13.26
N ASP A 371 -9.02 -23.18 12.00
CA ASP A 371 -9.79 -24.30 11.44
C ASP A 371 -9.28 -25.67 11.88
N ASN A 372 -8.03 -25.77 12.36
CA ASN A 372 -7.46 -27.02 12.84
C ASN A 372 -7.99 -27.36 14.25
N PRO A 373 -8.84 -28.40 14.44
CA PRO A 373 -9.35 -28.77 15.76
C PRO A 373 -8.27 -29.31 16.71
N ALA A 374 -7.12 -29.74 16.19
CA ALA A 374 -5.98 -30.24 16.95
C ALA A 374 -4.86 -29.18 17.12
N ALA A 375 -5.12 -27.92 16.77
CA ALA A 375 -4.15 -26.84 16.99
C ALA A 375 -3.82 -26.70 18.49
N THR A 376 -2.56 -26.52 18.82
CA THR A 376 -2.07 -26.28 20.17
C THR A 376 -2.15 -24.79 20.53
N GLN A 377 -2.11 -24.45 21.83
CA GLN A 377 -2.09 -23.05 22.25
C GLN A 377 -0.86 -22.29 21.70
N GLN A 378 0.29 -22.96 21.64
CA GLN A 378 1.51 -22.38 21.07
C GLN A 378 1.32 -22.02 19.58
N GLU A 379 0.69 -22.89 18.78
CA GLU A 379 0.41 -22.59 17.37
C GLU A 379 -0.56 -21.40 17.21
N VAL A 380 -1.54 -21.27 18.11
CA VAL A 380 -2.46 -20.12 18.14
C VAL A 380 -1.70 -18.82 18.47
N ASP A 381 -0.87 -18.84 19.50
CA ASP A 381 -0.10 -17.68 19.94
C ASP A 381 0.93 -17.26 18.87
N ASP A 382 1.60 -18.22 18.25
CA ASP A 382 2.55 -18.00 17.16
C ASP A 382 1.87 -17.41 15.93
N ALA A 383 0.72 -17.94 15.52
CA ALA A 383 -0.05 -17.40 14.40
C ALA A 383 -0.56 -15.99 14.68
N LYS A 384 -1.02 -15.72 15.91
CA LYS A 384 -1.44 -14.39 16.34
C LYS A 384 -0.28 -13.40 16.30
N LYS A 385 0.89 -13.80 16.79
CA LYS A 385 2.11 -13.00 16.76
C LYS A 385 2.56 -12.73 15.33
N ALA A 386 2.61 -13.74 14.48
CA ALA A 386 3.00 -13.61 13.08
C ALA A 386 2.07 -12.65 12.32
N LEU A 387 0.75 -12.74 12.55
CA LEU A 387 -0.22 -11.82 11.95
C LEU A 387 -0.03 -10.38 12.44
N ALA A 388 0.23 -10.18 13.74
CA ALA A 388 0.48 -8.86 14.31
C ALA A 388 1.80 -8.24 13.82
N ASP A 389 2.86 -9.04 13.71
CA ASP A 389 4.15 -8.61 13.18
C ASP A 389 4.03 -8.23 11.69
N ALA A 390 3.35 -9.04 10.88
CA ALA A 390 3.09 -8.74 9.48
C ALA A 390 2.24 -7.46 9.29
N LYS A 391 1.22 -7.27 10.13
CA LYS A 391 0.41 -6.03 10.16
C LYS A 391 1.28 -4.80 10.47
N THR A 392 2.19 -4.92 11.44
CA THR A 392 3.09 -3.83 11.84
C THR A 392 4.15 -3.54 10.77
N ALA A 393 4.58 -4.56 10.03
CA ALA A 393 5.57 -4.44 8.97
C ALA A 393 5.02 -3.79 7.69
N LEU A 394 3.69 -3.66 7.53
CA LEU A 394 3.07 -3.03 6.36
C LEU A 394 3.65 -1.64 6.11
N ASN A 395 4.23 -1.46 4.92
CA ASN A 395 5.05 -0.29 4.58
C ASN A 395 4.39 0.67 3.57
N GLY A 396 3.07 0.56 3.36
CA GLY A 396 2.35 1.47 2.49
C GLY A 396 2.29 2.88 3.08
N SER A 397 2.27 3.86 2.19
CA SER A 397 2.05 5.28 2.54
C SER A 397 0.62 5.68 2.24
N ALA A 398 0.16 6.76 2.87
CA ALA A 398 -1.07 7.43 2.47
C ALA A 398 -1.01 7.80 0.98
N THR A 399 -2.13 7.62 0.27
CA THR A 399 -2.22 7.99 -1.13
C THR A 399 -2.16 9.51 -1.28
N ASP A 400 -1.15 9.99 -1.98
CA ASP A 400 -1.01 11.39 -2.38
C ASP A 400 -1.95 11.68 -3.55
N LYS A 401 -2.87 12.63 -3.35
CA LYS A 401 -3.87 13.07 -4.34
C LYS A 401 -3.66 14.52 -4.78
N ASP A 402 -2.61 15.20 -4.33
CA ASP A 402 -2.44 16.64 -4.53
C ASP A 402 -2.29 17.00 -6.00
N ALA A 403 -1.50 16.23 -6.75
CA ALA A 403 -1.34 16.41 -8.19
C ALA A 403 -2.67 16.23 -8.94
N LEU A 404 -3.41 15.16 -8.63
CA LEU A 404 -4.70 14.87 -9.26
C LEU A 404 -5.74 15.95 -8.92
N GLN A 405 -5.77 16.41 -7.66
CA GLN A 405 -6.65 17.49 -7.21
C GLN A 405 -6.33 18.79 -7.97
N LYS A 406 -5.06 19.14 -8.10
CA LYS A 406 -4.62 20.30 -8.87
C LYS A 406 -5.07 20.21 -10.33
N ASP A 407 -4.92 19.07 -10.99
CA ASP A 407 -5.33 18.93 -12.40
C ASP A 407 -6.85 18.98 -12.59
N VAL A 408 -7.62 18.45 -11.63
CA VAL A 408 -9.08 18.58 -11.59
C VAL A 408 -9.50 20.03 -11.36
N ASP A 409 -8.84 20.77 -10.48
CA ASP A 409 -9.12 22.20 -10.26
C ASP A 409 -8.76 23.04 -11.51
N ASP A 410 -7.62 22.73 -12.13
CA ASP A 410 -7.17 23.34 -13.39
C ASP A 410 -8.11 23.01 -14.57
N SER A 411 -8.93 21.96 -14.46
CA SER A 411 -9.89 21.58 -15.50
C SER A 411 -10.91 22.68 -15.78
N ARG A 412 -11.28 23.48 -14.78
CA ARG A 412 -12.18 24.62 -14.98
C ARG A 412 -11.59 25.64 -15.95
N PHE A 413 -10.28 25.89 -15.86
CA PHE A 413 -9.58 26.79 -16.77
C PHE A 413 -9.36 26.13 -18.13
N THR A 414 -8.95 24.86 -18.14
CA THR A 414 -8.76 24.05 -19.35
C THR A 414 -10.05 24.01 -20.18
N LYS A 415 -11.22 23.80 -19.57
CA LYS A 415 -12.52 23.79 -20.27
C LYS A 415 -12.97 25.15 -20.82
N THR A 416 -12.37 26.24 -20.36
CA THR A 416 -12.58 27.58 -20.92
C THR A 416 -11.54 27.97 -21.98
N ASN A 417 -10.44 27.22 -22.06
CA ASN A 417 -9.39 27.39 -23.04
C ASN A 417 -9.89 26.87 -24.41
N ASP A 418 -9.75 27.69 -25.44
CA ASP A 418 -9.05 27.26 -26.65
C ASP A 418 -9.11 25.81 -27.11
N GLN A 419 -8.03 25.17 -26.66
CA GLN A 419 -7.62 23.79 -26.80
C GLN A 419 -8.75 22.83 -26.47
N TYR A 420 -9.56 23.10 -25.45
CA TYR A 420 -10.72 22.27 -25.14
C TYR A 420 -11.98 22.69 -25.92
N TYR A 421 -12.32 23.97 -25.93
CA TYR A 421 -13.61 24.41 -26.49
C TYR A 421 -13.72 24.09 -27.99
N ASN A 422 -12.62 24.22 -28.72
CA ASN A 422 -12.51 23.99 -30.16
C ASN A 422 -11.95 22.61 -30.56
N ALA A 423 -11.54 21.78 -29.60
CA ALA A 423 -11.06 20.44 -29.92
C ALA A 423 -12.13 19.62 -30.65
N SER A 424 -11.65 18.66 -31.43
CA SER A 424 -12.45 17.58 -31.99
C SER A 424 -13.26 16.84 -30.91
N GLN A 425 -14.44 16.36 -31.28
CA GLN A 425 -15.40 15.82 -30.31
C GLN A 425 -14.87 14.59 -29.56
N ASP A 426 -14.11 13.73 -30.24
CA ASP A 426 -13.43 12.57 -29.69
C ASP A 426 -12.37 12.97 -28.65
N LYS A 427 -11.55 14.00 -28.91
CA LYS A 427 -10.56 14.51 -27.94
C LYS A 427 -11.22 15.17 -26.74
N LYS A 428 -12.31 15.91 -26.93
CA LYS A 428 -13.10 16.46 -25.82
C LYS A 428 -13.71 15.36 -24.96
N GLN A 429 -14.28 14.34 -25.59
CA GLN A 429 -14.81 13.17 -24.89
C GLN A 429 -13.72 12.41 -24.14
N ALA A 430 -12.52 12.26 -24.72
CA ALA A 430 -11.38 11.63 -24.05
C ALA A 430 -10.95 12.41 -22.80
N TYR A 431 -10.83 13.74 -22.90
CA TYR A 431 -10.53 14.60 -21.76
C TYR A 431 -11.63 14.59 -20.71
N ASP A 432 -12.91 14.69 -21.10
CA ASP A 432 -14.03 14.65 -20.17
C ASP A 432 -14.15 13.30 -19.46
N LYS A 433 -13.85 12.20 -20.16
CA LYS A 433 -13.80 10.86 -19.58
C LYS A 433 -12.65 10.72 -18.58
N ALA A 434 -11.45 11.20 -18.93
CA ALA A 434 -10.30 11.19 -18.02
C ALA A 434 -10.56 12.05 -16.79
N LEU A 435 -11.18 13.23 -16.96
CA LEU A 435 -11.57 14.10 -15.86
C LEU A 435 -12.62 13.46 -14.96
N ALA A 436 -13.66 12.84 -15.52
CA ALA A 436 -14.67 12.15 -14.73
C ALA A 436 -14.07 10.96 -13.94
N GLN A 437 -13.08 10.27 -14.51
CA GLN A 437 -12.31 9.23 -13.80
C GLN A 437 -11.47 9.83 -12.67
N ALA A 438 -10.79 10.94 -12.91
CA ALA A 438 -10.03 11.68 -11.90
C ALA A 438 -10.92 12.16 -10.74
N GLU A 439 -12.07 12.78 -11.03
CA GLU A 439 -13.06 13.21 -10.03
C GLU A 439 -13.62 12.04 -9.21
N LYS A 440 -13.88 10.90 -9.85
CA LYS A 440 -14.31 9.69 -9.15
C LYS A 440 -13.21 9.19 -8.20
N LEU A 441 -11.97 9.20 -8.64
CA LEU A 441 -10.83 8.70 -7.87
C LEU A 441 -10.44 9.61 -6.71
N LEU A 442 -10.64 10.92 -6.83
CA LEU A 442 -10.47 11.86 -5.71
C LEU A 442 -11.42 11.55 -4.55
N ASN A 443 -12.63 11.09 -4.86
CA ASN A 443 -13.63 10.71 -3.86
C ASN A 443 -13.45 9.28 -3.33
N ASP A 444 -12.56 8.48 -3.93
CA ASP A 444 -12.27 7.11 -3.51
C ASP A 444 -11.25 7.10 -2.36
N LYS A 445 -11.72 6.71 -1.17
CA LYS A 445 -10.92 6.62 0.06
C LYS A 445 -9.90 5.48 0.02
N THR A 446 -10.07 4.53 -0.88
CA THR A 446 -9.23 3.32 -1.05
C THR A 446 -8.39 3.35 -2.32
N ALA A 447 -8.41 4.45 -3.07
CA ALA A 447 -7.60 4.62 -4.26
C ALA A 447 -6.11 4.38 -3.95
N SER A 448 -5.49 3.48 -4.70
CA SER A 448 -4.05 3.23 -4.60
C SER A 448 -3.24 4.36 -5.24
N GLN A 449 -1.97 4.50 -4.83
CA GLN A 449 -1.07 5.48 -5.42
C GLN A 449 -0.94 5.27 -6.94
N LYS A 450 -0.81 4.02 -7.38
CA LYS A 450 -0.73 3.70 -8.82
C LYS A 450 -1.98 4.16 -9.58
N ALA A 451 -3.18 3.96 -9.02
CA ALA A 451 -4.40 4.42 -9.67
C ALA A 451 -4.43 5.94 -9.81
N VAL A 452 -3.94 6.67 -8.79
CA VAL A 452 -3.84 8.13 -8.82
C VAL A 452 -2.82 8.59 -9.86
N ASP A 453 -1.63 8.00 -9.87
CA ASP A 453 -0.57 8.30 -10.82
C ASP A 453 -1.03 8.03 -12.27
N ASP A 454 -1.71 6.90 -12.50
CA ASP A 454 -2.29 6.57 -13.81
C ASP A 454 -3.38 7.57 -14.21
N ALA A 455 -4.21 8.04 -13.28
CA ALA A 455 -5.24 9.05 -13.55
C ALA A 455 -4.63 10.42 -13.89
N VAL A 456 -3.58 10.84 -13.17
CA VAL A 456 -2.81 12.06 -13.48
C VAL A 456 -2.23 11.94 -14.88
N ALA A 457 -1.52 10.84 -15.17
CA ALA A 457 -0.91 10.61 -16.48
C ALA A 457 -1.95 10.61 -17.62
N ASN A 458 -3.09 9.96 -17.42
CA ASN A 458 -4.17 9.92 -18.41
C ASN A 458 -4.83 11.30 -18.60
N LEU A 459 -5.04 12.07 -17.54
CA LEU A 459 -5.62 13.40 -17.61
C LEU A 459 -4.67 14.39 -18.30
N GLU A 460 -3.39 14.38 -17.96
CA GLU A 460 -2.37 15.20 -18.62
C GLU A 460 -2.16 14.79 -20.09
N LYS A 461 -2.16 13.50 -20.40
CA LYS A 461 -2.14 13.01 -21.79
C LYS A 461 -3.36 13.51 -22.57
N ALA A 462 -4.56 13.32 -22.03
CA ALA A 462 -5.79 13.76 -22.70
C ALA A 462 -5.83 15.29 -22.88
N LYS A 463 -5.29 16.04 -21.91
CA LYS A 463 -5.11 17.49 -21.96
C LYS A 463 -4.12 17.90 -23.06
N ALA A 464 -3.00 17.20 -23.20
CA ALA A 464 -2.02 17.45 -24.25
C ALA A 464 -2.55 17.10 -25.65
N GLU A 465 -3.42 16.10 -25.76
CA GLU A 465 -4.08 15.71 -27.01
C GLU A 465 -5.26 16.61 -27.42
N LEU A 466 -5.64 17.59 -26.57
CA LEU A 466 -6.63 18.59 -26.93
C LEU A 466 -6.12 19.42 -28.11
N ASN A 467 -6.75 19.21 -29.26
CA ASN A 467 -6.35 19.79 -30.55
C ASN A 467 -7.16 21.05 -30.93
N GLY A 468 -7.73 21.75 -29.94
CA GLY A 468 -8.44 22.99 -30.19
C GLY A 468 -7.47 24.13 -30.50
N GLU A 469 -7.56 24.70 -31.68
CA GLU A 469 -6.80 25.90 -32.01
C GLU A 469 -7.41 27.15 -31.35
N PRO A 470 -6.60 28.14 -30.95
CA PRO A 470 -7.09 29.44 -30.53
C PRO A 470 -8.13 30.00 -31.47
N ASN A 471 -9.34 30.24 -30.93
CA ASN A 471 -10.33 31.04 -31.62
C ASN A 471 -9.80 32.48 -31.67
N PHE A 472 -8.95 32.75 -32.64
CA PHE A 472 -8.86 34.07 -33.25
C PHE A 472 -10.32 34.45 -33.52
N ILE A 473 -10.82 35.50 -32.86
CA ILE A 473 -12.19 35.96 -33.10
C ILE A 473 -12.16 36.32 -34.57
N GLY A 474 -12.70 35.42 -35.38
CA GLY A 474 -12.43 35.39 -36.78
C GLY A 474 -11.58 34.26 -37.34
N GLY A 475 -12.20 33.07 -37.44
CA GLY A 475 -11.77 31.86 -38.17
C GLY A 475 -10.47 31.24 -37.66
N ASP A 476 -10.31 29.93 -37.78
CA ASP A 476 -10.66 29.10 -38.92
C ASP A 476 -11.48 27.86 -38.56
N TYR A 477 -12.37 27.49 -39.46
CA TYR A 477 -12.76 26.10 -39.63
C TYR A 477 -11.60 25.47 -40.39
N THR A 478 -10.70 24.79 -39.68
CA THR A 478 -9.85 23.75 -40.25
C THR A 478 -10.75 22.50 -40.33
N PRO A 479 -11.09 21.99 -41.53
CA PRO A 479 -11.66 20.67 -41.64
C PRO A 479 -10.67 19.70 -40.99
N SER A 480 -11.16 18.88 -40.06
CA SER A 480 -10.47 17.70 -39.56
C SER A 480 -9.92 16.89 -40.74
N GLU A 481 -8.66 16.47 -40.64
CA GLU A 481 -8.02 15.57 -41.59
C GLU A 481 -8.95 14.41 -41.95
N PRO A 482 -9.19 14.14 -43.24
CA PRO A 482 -9.82 12.91 -43.67
C PRO A 482 -8.85 11.76 -43.41
N SER A 483 -9.37 10.72 -42.77
CA SER A 483 -8.76 9.41 -42.72
C SER A 483 -8.38 8.93 -44.12
N THR A 484 -7.19 8.36 -44.23
CA THR A 484 -6.62 7.70 -45.40
C THR A 484 -7.61 6.74 -46.08
N PRO A 485 -7.66 6.76 -47.42
CA PRO A 485 -7.52 5.50 -48.14
C PRO A 485 -6.59 5.59 -49.37
N SER A 486 -6.15 4.41 -49.77
CA SER A 486 -5.06 4.06 -50.70
C SER A 486 -5.24 4.47 -52.17
N THR A 487 -4.08 4.70 -52.82
CA THR A 487 -3.62 4.53 -54.23
C THR A 487 -4.46 4.95 -55.48
N GLU A 488 -3.78 5.72 -56.36
CA GLU A 488 -3.86 5.89 -57.86
C GLU A 488 -4.56 7.13 -58.53
N THR A 489 -3.71 7.96 -59.19
CA THR A 489 -3.88 8.77 -60.45
C THR A 489 -4.76 10.06 -60.47
N PRO A 490 -4.32 11.20 -61.10
CA PRO A 490 -4.55 12.56 -60.57
C PRO A 490 -5.91 13.18 -60.96
N ALA A 491 -6.88 13.03 -60.06
CA ALA A 491 -8.06 13.87 -59.99
C ALA A 491 -7.77 15.16 -59.20
N GLU A 492 -8.30 16.30 -59.66
CA GLU A 492 -8.20 17.61 -58.99
C GLU A 492 -8.60 17.48 -57.50
N LYS A 493 -7.66 17.73 -56.57
CA LYS A 493 -7.93 17.60 -55.13
C LYS A 493 -8.98 18.63 -54.70
N THR A 494 -10.12 18.15 -54.22
CA THR A 494 -11.25 18.97 -53.78
C THR A 494 -11.56 18.80 -52.29
N THR A 495 -12.14 19.83 -51.68
CA THR A 495 -12.54 19.90 -50.28
C THR A 495 -13.93 20.53 -50.14
N GLU A 496 -14.67 20.15 -49.09
CA GLU A 496 -15.96 20.74 -48.76
C GLU A 496 -15.78 21.99 -47.87
N LYS A 497 -16.36 23.12 -48.29
CA LYS A 497 -16.33 24.36 -47.51
C LYS A 497 -17.71 24.97 -47.38
N ILE A 498 -18.00 25.64 -46.26
CA ILE A 498 -19.27 26.32 -46.03
C ILE A 498 -19.21 27.75 -46.57
N LEU A 499 -20.10 28.09 -47.49
CA LEU A 499 -20.24 29.45 -47.99
C LEU A 499 -20.90 30.35 -46.94
N MET A 500 -20.14 31.20 -46.26
CA MET A 500 -20.64 32.00 -45.14
C MET A 500 -21.40 33.27 -45.58
N HIS A 501 -21.13 33.78 -46.78
CA HIS A 501 -21.84 34.92 -47.38
C HIS A 501 -22.34 34.58 -48.78
N ALA A 502 -23.54 35.04 -49.15
CA ALA A 502 -24.09 34.77 -50.49
C ALA A 502 -23.12 35.29 -51.57
N SER A 503 -22.87 34.47 -52.59
CA SER A 503 -21.85 34.75 -53.59
C SER A 503 -22.41 34.68 -55.00
N TYR A 504 -21.95 35.60 -55.84
CA TYR A 504 -22.00 35.42 -57.28
C TYR A 504 -20.96 34.36 -57.69
N LEU A 505 -21.18 33.76 -58.87
CA LEU A 505 -20.19 32.93 -59.54
C LEU A 505 -19.38 33.78 -60.52
N TYR A 506 -18.10 33.45 -60.66
CA TYR A 506 -17.17 34.15 -61.51
C TYR A 506 -16.53 33.17 -62.50
N ASP A 507 -16.10 33.66 -63.65
CA ASP A 507 -15.28 32.89 -64.59
C ASP A 507 -13.78 32.95 -64.22
N ASN A 508 -12.93 32.29 -65.01
CA ASN A 508 -11.48 32.28 -64.83
C ASN A 508 -10.81 33.67 -65.03
N LYS A 509 -11.55 34.67 -65.53
CA LYS A 509 -11.11 36.07 -65.67
C LYS A 509 -11.61 36.94 -64.51
N GLY A 510 -12.36 36.36 -63.56
CA GLY A 510 -12.92 37.06 -62.41
C GLY A 510 -14.12 37.95 -62.79
N ILE A 511 -14.72 37.71 -63.95
CA ILE A 511 -15.93 38.40 -64.42
C ILE A 511 -17.14 37.66 -63.85
N LYS A 512 -18.14 38.40 -63.38
CA LYS A 512 -19.37 37.82 -62.82
C LYS A 512 -20.12 37.08 -63.93
N ILE A 513 -20.47 35.82 -63.67
CA ILE A 513 -21.35 35.00 -64.51
C ILE A 513 -22.81 35.38 -64.22
N ASP A 514 -23.64 35.46 -65.26
CA ASP A 514 -25.08 35.71 -65.14
C ASP A 514 -25.85 34.44 -64.72
N LYS A 515 -25.58 33.97 -63.50
CA LYS A 515 -26.24 32.84 -62.85
C LYS A 515 -26.85 33.27 -61.50
N PRO A 516 -27.85 32.54 -60.99
CA PRO A 516 -28.38 32.76 -59.65
C PRO A 516 -27.27 32.78 -58.59
N THR A 517 -27.42 33.65 -57.61
CA THR A 517 -26.48 33.74 -56.47
C THR A 517 -26.53 32.47 -55.64
N VAL A 518 -25.35 31.94 -55.28
CA VAL A 518 -25.22 30.84 -54.34
C VAL A 518 -25.60 31.35 -52.96
N LYS A 519 -26.58 30.68 -52.33
CA LYS A 519 -27.09 31.07 -51.02
C LYS A 519 -26.02 30.86 -49.95
N SER A 520 -26.04 31.71 -48.94
CA SER A 520 -25.18 31.52 -47.76
C SER A 520 -25.63 30.35 -46.89
N TYR A 521 -24.69 29.79 -46.13
CA TYR A 521 -24.82 28.62 -45.26
C TYR A 521 -25.05 27.30 -46.01
N VAL A 522 -24.52 27.20 -47.23
CA VAL A 522 -24.53 26.00 -48.05
C VAL A 522 -23.11 25.47 -48.15
N THR A 523 -22.94 24.15 -48.09
CA THR A 523 -21.68 23.48 -48.36
C THR A 523 -21.40 23.46 -49.86
N VAL A 524 -20.22 23.88 -50.26
CA VAL A 524 -19.74 23.88 -51.64
C VAL A 524 -18.48 23.03 -51.72
N VAL A 525 -18.43 22.15 -52.74
CA VAL A 525 -17.22 21.38 -53.04
C VAL A 525 -16.34 22.22 -53.94
N VAL A 526 -15.12 22.50 -53.49
CA VAL A 526 -14.19 23.41 -54.18
C VAL A 526 -12.78 22.82 -54.22
N ALA A 527 -11.93 23.30 -55.11
CA ALA A 527 -10.52 22.95 -55.12
C ALA A 527 -9.85 23.27 -53.77
N GLU A 528 -8.88 22.45 -53.37
CA GLU A 528 -8.17 22.57 -52.09
C GLU A 528 -7.53 23.95 -51.90
N ASN A 529 -6.87 24.46 -52.94
CA ASN A 529 -6.12 25.71 -52.91
C ASN A 529 -6.84 26.84 -53.68
N PRO A 530 -6.95 28.05 -53.12
CA PRO A 530 -7.54 29.19 -53.82
C PRO A 530 -6.61 29.78 -54.90
N VAL A 531 -7.17 30.20 -56.01
CA VAL A 531 -6.48 30.92 -57.10
C VAL A 531 -6.65 32.43 -56.95
N THR A 532 -5.66 33.21 -57.38
CA THR A 532 -5.73 34.67 -57.37
C THR A 532 -6.04 35.20 -58.77
N ILE A 533 -7.16 35.90 -58.93
CA ILE A 533 -7.59 36.50 -60.20
C ILE A 533 -7.76 38.01 -59.98
N ASN A 534 -7.02 38.84 -60.70
CA ASN A 534 -7.03 40.31 -60.56
C ASN A 534 -6.82 40.78 -59.09
N GLY A 535 -5.92 40.13 -58.36
CA GLY A 535 -5.60 40.45 -56.96
C GLY A 535 -6.64 40.02 -55.93
N ILE A 536 -7.68 39.29 -56.33
CA ILE A 536 -8.71 38.74 -55.43
C ILE A 536 -8.58 37.22 -55.42
N LYS A 537 -8.62 36.61 -54.23
CA LYS A 537 -8.60 35.14 -54.07
C LYS A 537 -9.97 34.52 -54.34
N TYR A 538 -10.00 33.42 -55.08
CA TYR A 538 -11.19 32.63 -55.43
C TYR A 538 -10.92 31.14 -55.22
N TYR A 539 -11.96 30.39 -54.89
CA TYR A 539 -11.97 28.93 -54.98
C TYR A 539 -12.67 28.50 -56.27
N LYS A 540 -12.08 27.56 -57.00
CA LYS A 540 -12.71 26.90 -58.16
C LYS A 540 -13.71 25.85 -57.66
N VAL A 541 -14.92 25.82 -58.21
CA VAL A 541 -15.95 24.84 -57.88
C VAL A 541 -15.61 23.51 -58.53
N ALA A 542 -15.73 22.41 -57.78
CA ALA A 542 -15.37 21.08 -58.27
C ALA A 542 -16.12 20.72 -59.56
N GLY A 543 -15.37 20.25 -60.56
CA GLY A 543 -15.91 19.82 -61.86
C GLY A 543 -16.48 20.94 -62.74
N LYS A 544 -16.25 22.22 -62.41
CA LYS A 544 -16.75 23.38 -63.17
C LYS A 544 -15.71 24.50 -63.25
N ASP A 545 -15.69 25.25 -64.37
CA ASP A 545 -14.89 26.48 -64.51
C ASP A 545 -15.61 27.69 -63.88
N GLU A 546 -16.07 27.51 -62.65
CA GLU A 546 -16.80 28.50 -61.88
C GLU A 546 -16.04 28.81 -60.59
N TYR A 547 -16.04 30.08 -60.19
CA TYR A 547 -15.21 30.57 -59.10
C TYR A 547 -16.04 31.32 -58.05
N ILE A 548 -15.75 31.09 -56.78
CA ILE A 548 -16.36 31.74 -55.62
C ILE A 548 -15.29 32.54 -54.88
N LYS A 549 -15.57 33.80 -54.53
CA LYS A 549 -14.61 34.62 -53.77
C LYS A 549 -14.27 33.97 -52.43
N ALA A 550 -12.98 33.78 -52.16
CA ALA A 550 -12.50 33.20 -50.91
C ALA A 550 -12.97 34.01 -49.69
N GLY A 551 -13.11 35.34 -49.80
CA GLY A 551 -13.65 36.18 -48.74
C GLY A 551 -15.12 35.90 -48.35
N ASN A 552 -15.88 35.14 -49.15
CA ASN A 552 -17.23 34.68 -48.78
C ASN A 552 -17.22 33.33 -48.05
N ILE A 553 -16.13 32.57 -48.14
CA ILE A 553 -15.92 31.25 -47.54
C ILE A 553 -14.99 31.42 -46.33
N ASP A 554 -13.72 31.74 -46.57
CA ASP A 554 -12.69 31.95 -45.55
C ASP A 554 -12.81 33.32 -44.88
N GLY A 555 -13.51 34.29 -45.46
CA GLY A 555 -13.67 35.60 -44.82
C GLY A 555 -12.43 36.50 -44.89
N THR A 556 -12.47 37.61 -44.15
CA THR A 556 -11.42 38.63 -44.08
C THR A 556 -11.27 39.11 -42.65
N LEU A 557 -10.05 39.06 -42.12
CA LEU A 557 -9.71 39.53 -40.78
C LEU A 557 -9.72 41.06 -40.72
N ARG A 558 -10.40 41.64 -39.73
CA ARG A 558 -10.52 43.09 -39.55
C ARG A 558 -10.42 43.48 -38.08
N VAL A 559 -9.69 44.55 -37.78
CA VAL A 559 -9.59 45.08 -36.42
C VAL A 559 -10.83 45.92 -36.06
N ILE A 560 -11.40 45.67 -34.89
CA ILE A 560 -12.44 46.51 -34.29
C ILE A 560 -11.78 47.75 -33.68
N THR A 561 -12.21 48.92 -34.12
CA THR A 561 -11.75 50.22 -33.61
C THR A 561 -12.60 50.74 -32.45
N HIS A 562 -13.86 50.27 -32.34
CA HIS A 562 -14.80 50.70 -31.31
C HIS A 562 -15.55 49.51 -30.71
N ASN A 563 -15.78 49.52 -29.39
CA ASN A 563 -16.59 48.52 -28.70
C ASN A 563 -17.92 48.28 -29.46
N SER A 564 -18.21 47.01 -29.77
CA SER A 564 -19.37 46.65 -30.58
C SER A 564 -20.15 45.50 -29.97
N TYR A 565 -21.47 45.58 -30.00
CA TYR A 565 -22.30 44.40 -29.78
C TYR A 565 -22.35 43.50 -31.03
N ILE A 566 -22.67 42.23 -30.81
CA ILE A 566 -23.02 41.27 -31.87
C ILE A 566 -24.53 41.31 -32.10
N TYR A 567 -24.96 41.50 -33.35
CA TYR A 567 -26.36 41.59 -33.76
C TYR A 567 -26.81 40.35 -34.53
N ASN A 568 -28.11 40.10 -34.59
CA ASN A 568 -28.72 39.10 -35.45
C ASN A 568 -29.21 39.69 -36.78
N ASN A 569 -29.75 38.87 -37.68
CA ASN A 569 -30.31 39.28 -38.97
C ASN A 569 -31.50 40.26 -38.87
N LYS A 570 -32.14 40.39 -37.69
CA LYS A 570 -33.20 41.36 -37.39
C LYS A 570 -32.65 42.69 -36.83
N GLY A 571 -31.32 42.85 -36.75
CA GLY A 571 -30.64 44.00 -36.18
C GLY A 571 -30.77 44.12 -34.66
N LYS A 572 -31.24 43.07 -33.97
CA LYS A 572 -31.30 43.03 -32.49
C LYS A 572 -29.97 42.53 -31.94
N ALA A 573 -29.47 43.16 -30.87
CA ALA A 573 -28.26 42.69 -30.18
C ALA A 573 -28.51 41.29 -29.60
N THR A 574 -27.65 40.34 -29.96
CA THR A 574 -27.63 38.99 -29.41
C THR A 574 -27.28 39.03 -27.93
N ARG A 575 -27.93 38.19 -27.15
CA ARG A 575 -27.73 38.08 -25.70
C ARG A 575 -27.22 36.70 -25.34
N ASN A 576 -26.39 36.63 -24.31
CA ASN A 576 -26.04 35.39 -23.62
C ASN A 576 -26.46 35.57 -22.15
N LYS A 577 -27.30 34.66 -21.63
CA LYS A 577 -27.86 34.76 -20.27
C LYS A 577 -28.39 36.17 -19.93
N GLY A 578 -29.18 36.76 -20.84
CA GLY A 578 -29.74 38.11 -20.66
C GLY A 578 -28.78 39.28 -20.97
N ILE A 579 -27.47 39.07 -21.06
CA ILE A 579 -26.46 40.13 -21.27
C ILE A 579 -26.13 40.28 -22.76
N LYS A 580 -26.09 41.52 -23.28
CA LYS A 580 -25.72 41.78 -24.68
C LYS A 580 -24.26 41.37 -24.93
N ARG A 581 -24.03 40.56 -25.97
CA ARG A 581 -22.69 40.09 -26.35
C ARG A 581 -21.85 41.25 -26.86
N LEU A 582 -20.87 41.68 -26.07
CA LEU A 582 -19.94 42.77 -26.37
C LEU A 582 -18.61 42.24 -26.91
N VAL A 583 -18.12 42.86 -27.98
CA VAL A 583 -16.77 42.69 -28.51
C VAL A 583 -16.02 43.99 -28.27
N LYS A 584 -14.89 43.91 -27.56
CA LYS A 584 -14.08 45.08 -27.21
C LYS A 584 -13.29 45.60 -28.42
N LYS A 585 -13.01 46.90 -28.45
CA LYS A 585 -12.03 47.51 -29.37
C LYS A 585 -10.68 46.80 -29.28
N THR A 586 -9.87 46.91 -30.33
CA THR A 586 -8.59 46.21 -30.60
C THR A 586 -8.69 44.72 -30.94
N ARG A 587 -9.86 44.09 -30.77
CA ARG A 587 -10.06 42.71 -31.21
C ARG A 587 -10.10 42.61 -32.73
N VAL A 588 -9.42 41.62 -33.29
CA VAL A 588 -9.60 41.22 -34.69
C VAL A 588 -10.89 40.40 -34.81
N VAL A 589 -11.62 40.53 -35.91
CA VAL A 589 -12.82 39.76 -36.26
C VAL A 589 -12.81 39.37 -37.73
N ARG A 590 -13.09 38.11 -38.04
CA ARG A 590 -13.32 37.64 -39.42
C ARG A 590 -14.71 38.02 -39.84
N THR A 591 -14.73 38.62 -41.01
CA THR A 591 -15.93 39.12 -41.66
C THR A 591 -16.09 38.38 -42.97
N TYR A 592 -17.28 37.88 -43.23
CA TYR A 592 -17.59 37.13 -44.44
C TYR A 592 -18.30 38.05 -45.43
N GLY A 593 -17.68 38.19 -46.60
CA GLY A 593 -18.18 39.02 -47.70
C GLY A 593 -18.23 40.52 -47.38
N ALA A 594 -18.91 41.24 -48.27
CA ALA A 594 -19.17 42.67 -48.12
C ALA A 594 -20.18 42.94 -46.99
N PRO A 595 -20.16 44.11 -46.35
CA PRO A 595 -21.13 44.42 -45.32
C PRO A 595 -22.52 44.61 -45.94
N ILE A 596 -23.53 44.05 -45.29
CA ILE A 596 -24.93 44.08 -45.72
C ILE A 596 -25.74 45.07 -44.89
N ASN A 597 -26.79 45.63 -45.48
CA ASN A 597 -27.65 46.57 -44.79
C ASN A 597 -28.67 45.82 -43.92
N ILE A 598 -28.58 46.00 -42.60
CA ILE A 598 -29.54 45.46 -41.64
C ILE A 598 -30.13 46.63 -40.86
N LYS A 599 -31.42 46.90 -41.07
CA LYS A 599 -32.14 48.03 -40.44
C LYS A 599 -31.43 49.38 -40.58
N GLY A 600 -30.90 49.69 -41.77
CA GLY A 600 -30.26 50.97 -42.07
C GLY A 600 -28.82 51.08 -41.59
N HIS A 601 -28.21 49.98 -41.13
CA HIS A 601 -26.82 49.93 -40.72
C HIS A 601 -26.06 48.91 -41.55
N MET A 602 -24.92 49.31 -42.11
CA MET A 602 -24.01 48.37 -42.75
C MET A 602 -23.37 47.47 -41.67
N MET A 603 -23.51 46.16 -41.81
CA MET A 603 -22.96 45.17 -40.89
C MET A 603 -22.22 44.07 -41.63
N TYR A 604 -21.05 43.71 -41.14
CA TYR A 604 -20.35 42.51 -41.58
C TYR A 604 -20.97 41.28 -40.93
N ARG A 605 -21.12 40.22 -41.71
CA ARG A 605 -21.43 38.89 -41.19
C ARG A 605 -20.19 38.31 -40.55
N ILE A 606 -20.32 37.82 -39.32
CA ILE A 606 -19.21 37.21 -38.57
C ILE A 606 -19.46 35.73 -38.25
N ALA A 607 -20.70 35.26 -38.39
CA ALA A 607 -21.08 33.84 -38.35
C ALA A 607 -22.53 33.64 -38.83
N LYS A 608 -23.05 32.41 -38.67
CA LYS A 608 -24.49 32.13 -38.83
C LYS A 608 -25.32 33.03 -37.93
N ASN A 609 -26.16 33.87 -38.55
CA ASN A 609 -27.03 34.83 -37.88
C ASN A 609 -26.31 35.78 -36.88
N ARG A 610 -25.03 36.10 -37.11
CA ARG A 610 -24.24 37.01 -36.25
C ARG A 610 -23.56 38.08 -37.09
N TYR A 611 -23.68 39.33 -36.64
CA TYR A 611 -23.26 40.51 -37.38
C TYR A 611 -22.63 41.57 -36.47
N ILE A 612 -21.68 42.33 -37.00
CA ILE A 612 -21.06 43.48 -36.34
C ILE A 612 -21.14 44.70 -37.26
N LYS A 613 -21.46 45.87 -36.72
CA LYS A 613 -21.56 47.10 -37.51
C LYS A 613 -20.23 47.44 -38.20
N ALA A 614 -20.27 47.68 -39.50
CA ALA A 614 -19.09 48.01 -40.30
C ALA A 614 -18.31 49.21 -39.75
N ARG A 615 -19.02 50.21 -39.22
CA ARG A 615 -18.44 51.41 -38.62
C ARG A 615 -17.57 51.19 -37.39
N ASN A 616 -17.71 50.02 -36.74
CA ASN A 616 -16.91 49.65 -35.58
C ASN A 616 -15.60 48.98 -36.00
N PHE A 617 -15.41 48.70 -37.30
CA PHE A 617 -14.15 48.25 -37.88
C PHE A 617 -13.33 49.42 -38.41
N GLU A 618 -12.07 49.13 -38.68
CA GLU A 618 -11.22 50.03 -39.44
C GLU A 618 -11.79 50.28 -40.85
N GLY A 619 -11.60 51.51 -41.34
CA GLY A 619 -12.04 51.92 -42.67
C GLY A 619 -11.38 53.23 -43.07
N THR A 620 -11.23 53.46 -44.37
CA THR A 620 -10.51 54.60 -44.92
C THR A 620 -11.34 55.88 -44.77
N LEU A 621 -10.78 56.89 -44.12
CA LEU A 621 -11.39 58.21 -44.01
C LEU A 621 -11.19 58.98 -45.33
N ARG A 622 -12.29 59.40 -45.97
CA ARG A 622 -12.26 60.16 -47.23
C ARG A 622 -13.06 61.45 -47.07
N ARG A 623 -12.60 62.53 -47.70
CA ARG A 623 -13.28 63.83 -47.64
C ARG A 623 -14.17 64.04 -48.87
N LEU A 624 -15.39 64.50 -48.69
CA LEU A 624 -16.29 64.82 -49.81
C LEU A 624 -15.84 66.08 -50.57
N SER A 625 -15.74 65.97 -51.89
CA SER A 625 -15.52 67.08 -52.83
C SER A 625 -16.80 67.87 -53.12
N HIS A 626 -17.96 67.20 -53.08
CA HIS A 626 -19.27 67.74 -53.39
C HIS A 626 -20.34 67.28 -52.39
N ASN A 627 -21.47 68.00 -52.33
CA ASN A 627 -22.67 67.51 -51.65
C ASN A 627 -23.11 66.18 -52.27
N SER A 628 -23.42 65.18 -51.45
CA SER A 628 -23.71 63.83 -51.93
C SER A 628 -24.84 63.19 -51.15
N PHE A 629 -25.81 62.60 -51.87
CA PHE A 629 -26.82 61.76 -51.23
C PHE A 629 -26.23 60.40 -50.84
N VAL A 630 -26.82 59.77 -49.82
CA VAL A 630 -26.54 58.38 -49.46
C VAL A 630 -27.55 57.47 -50.15
N TYR A 631 -27.07 56.49 -50.89
CA TYR A 631 -27.86 55.53 -51.66
C TYR A 631 -27.94 54.18 -50.95
N ASP A 632 -28.98 53.39 -51.24
CA ASP A 632 -29.08 51.99 -50.85
C ASP A 632 -28.43 51.06 -51.90
N GLU A 633 -28.52 49.75 -51.69
CA GLU A 633 -27.95 48.72 -52.57
C GLU A 633 -28.57 48.68 -53.97
N ASN A 634 -29.77 49.26 -54.13
CA ASN A 634 -30.49 49.36 -55.42
C ASN A 634 -30.22 50.71 -56.10
N GLY A 635 -29.35 51.54 -55.55
CA GLY A 635 -29.04 52.87 -56.07
C GLY A 635 -30.13 53.92 -55.82
N LYS A 636 -31.11 53.65 -54.95
CA LYS A 636 -32.14 54.61 -54.55
C LYS A 636 -31.64 55.43 -53.36
N ALA A 637 -31.93 56.73 -53.33
CA ALA A 637 -31.49 57.57 -52.23
C ALA A 637 -32.19 57.20 -50.93
N THR A 638 -31.40 56.86 -49.92
CA THR A 638 -31.89 56.57 -48.56
C THR A 638 -32.57 57.79 -47.96
N ARG A 639 -33.62 57.55 -47.18
CA ARG A 639 -34.40 58.60 -46.51
C ARG A 639 -34.23 58.52 -44.99
N ASN A 640 -34.40 59.65 -44.32
CA ASN A 640 -34.53 59.76 -42.87
C ASN A 640 -35.77 60.62 -42.60
N LYS A 641 -36.80 60.05 -41.94
CA LYS A 641 -38.08 60.73 -41.72
C LYS A 641 -38.64 61.41 -42.99
N GLY A 642 -38.68 60.68 -44.11
CA GLY A 642 -39.15 61.19 -45.40
C GLY A 642 -38.15 62.01 -46.22
N ILE A 643 -37.09 62.57 -45.62
CA ILE A 643 -36.12 63.44 -46.31
C ILE A 643 -34.92 62.63 -46.82
N ARG A 644 -34.45 62.89 -48.04
CA ARG A 644 -33.25 62.24 -48.60
C ARG A 644 -32.02 62.55 -47.73
N ARG A 645 -31.25 61.52 -47.35
CA ARG A 645 -30.03 61.68 -46.56
C ARG A 645 -28.95 62.36 -47.39
N LEU A 646 -28.65 63.62 -47.06
CA LEU A 646 -27.63 64.44 -47.71
C LEU A 646 -26.38 64.55 -46.83
N LEU A 647 -25.21 64.29 -47.40
CA LEU A 647 -23.91 64.59 -46.83
C LEU A 647 -23.37 65.87 -47.46
N LYS A 648 -23.02 66.85 -46.63
CA LYS A 648 -22.48 68.14 -47.08
C LYS A 648 -21.02 68.02 -47.53
N LYS A 649 -20.62 68.87 -48.49
CA LYS A 649 -19.23 69.06 -48.94
C LYS A 649 -18.27 69.21 -47.75
N SER A 650 -17.03 68.76 -47.92
CA SER A 650 -15.96 68.80 -46.91
C SER A 650 -16.12 67.86 -45.72
N ARG A 651 -17.26 67.17 -45.56
CA ARG A 651 -17.44 66.14 -44.53
C ARG A 651 -16.49 64.97 -44.77
N VAL A 652 -15.83 64.54 -43.70
CA VAL A 652 -15.05 63.29 -43.68
C VAL A 652 -16.00 62.13 -43.46
N VAL A 653 -15.94 61.14 -44.33
CA VAL A 653 -16.78 59.94 -44.31
C VAL A 653 -15.87 58.73 -44.29
N ARG A 654 -16.13 57.80 -43.37
CA ARG A 654 -15.48 56.51 -43.34
C ARG A 654 -16.04 55.65 -44.47
N THR A 655 -15.15 55.12 -45.29
CA THR A 655 -15.45 54.21 -46.38
C THR A 655 -14.95 52.81 -46.06
N PHE A 656 -15.69 51.81 -46.52
CA PHE A 656 -15.40 50.39 -46.29
C PHE A 656 -15.22 49.66 -47.61
N ASP A 657 -14.19 48.81 -47.67
CA ASP A 657 -13.84 47.98 -48.82
C ASP A 657 -13.56 48.76 -50.11
N ALA A 658 -13.25 48.02 -51.17
CA ALA A 658 -13.16 48.54 -52.52
C ALA A 658 -14.53 49.07 -53.02
N PRO A 659 -14.53 50.10 -53.88
CA PRO A 659 -15.76 50.67 -54.43
C PRO A 659 -16.50 49.64 -55.30
N VAL A 660 -17.82 49.76 -55.35
CA VAL A 660 -18.69 48.88 -56.15
C VAL A 660 -19.50 49.63 -57.18
N LYS A 661 -19.79 48.97 -58.29
CA LYS A 661 -20.65 49.48 -59.34
C LYS A 661 -22.12 49.21 -58.99
N ILE A 662 -22.91 50.27 -58.80
CA ILE A 662 -24.35 50.22 -58.54
C ILE A 662 -25.02 51.16 -59.55
N ASN A 663 -25.95 50.65 -60.35
CA ASN A 663 -26.62 51.38 -61.45
C ASN A 663 -25.64 52.19 -62.32
N GLY A 664 -24.57 51.54 -62.79
CA GLY A 664 -23.56 52.17 -63.66
C GLY A 664 -22.58 53.12 -62.95
N HIS A 665 -22.77 53.42 -61.67
CA HIS A 665 -21.90 54.33 -60.92
C HIS A 665 -21.03 53.59 -59.89
N MET A 666 -19.75 53.95 -59.83
CA MET A 666 -18.87 53.51 -58.76
C MET A 666 -19.25 54.22 -57.45
N MET A 667 -19.47 53.45 -56.38
CA MET A 667 -19.83 53.95 -55.06
C MET A 667 -18.99 53.31 -53.96
N TYR A 668 -18.55 54.10 -52.99
CA TYR A 668 -17.99 53.61 -51.73
C TYR A 668 -19.09 53.22 -50.77
N ARG A 669 -18.86 52.16 -49.99
CA ARG A 669 -19.71 51.80 -48.86
C ARG A 669 -19.42 52.72 -47.69
N VAL A 670 -20.47 53.21 -47.03
CA VAL A 670 -20.40 54.08 -45.86
C VAL A 670 -21.38 53.57 -44.80
N ASP A 671 -21.30 54.10 -43.57
CA ASP A 671 -22.04 53.57 -42.40
C ASP A 671 -23.51 53.21 -42.63
N ASN A 672 -24.22 54.02 -43.45
CA ASN A 672 -25.66 53.90 -43.68
C ASN A 672 -26.02 53.78 -45.18
N GLY A 673 -25.12 53.27 -46.02
CA GLY A 673 -25.40 53.03 -47.44
C GLY A 673 -24.18 53.24 -48.34
N TYR A 674 -24.39 53.89 -49.48
CA TYR A 674 -23.43 54.05 -50.55
C TYR A 674 -23.30 55.51 -50.98
N VAL A 675 -22.09 55.94 -51.35
CA VAL A 675 -21.81 57.30 -51.80
C VAL A 675 -20.95 57.25 -53.05
N LYS A 676 -21.34 57.96 -54.12
CA LYS A 676 -20.63 57.94 -55.41
C LYS A 676 -19.15 58.33 -55.24
N VAL A 677 -18.24 57.55 -55.82
CA VAL A 677 -16.78 57.74 -55.75
C VAL A 677 -16.37 59.12 -56.23
N LYS A 678 -16.97 59.59 -57.33
CA LYS A 678 -16.72 60.92 -57.91
C LYS A 678 -16.99 62.11 -56.97
N ASN A 679 -17.72 61.88 -55.87
CA ASN A 679 -18.04 62.92 -54.89
C ASN A 679 -17.01 63.01 -53.74
N PHE A 680 -15.94 62.20 -53.78
CA PHE A 680 -14.80 62.29 -52.87
C PHE A 680 -13.62 63.03 -53.54
N LYS A 681 -12.75 63.61 -52.71
CA LYS A 681 -11.42 64.09 -53.12
C LYS A 681 -10.40 62.98 -52.94
#